data_AF-A0A1M7I0G5-F1
#
_entry.id   AF-A0A1M7I0G5-F1
#
_cell.length_a   1.000
_cell.length_b   1.000
_cell.length_c   1.000
_cell.angle_alpha   90.00
_cell.angle_beta   90.00
_cell.angle_gamma   90.00
#
_symmetry.space_group_name_H-M   'P 1'
#
loop_
_entity.id
_entity.type
_entity.pdbx_description
1 polymer ?
#
loop_
_entity_poly.entity_id
_entity_poly.type
_entity_poly.pdbx_seq_one_letter_code
_entity_poly.pdbx_strand_id
1 'polypeptide(L)'
;MTDARARLHGRERVVEYTRAALVRRGVPDRPLPIVLLAGPRGSGGSVLLDALGAQFADECLSVRLDLRSAQGVEDIVLAAVRGLGRRIAGIRAIDFPRTAMLLKALSFVDTGGGRTAFETYLRARAQDAQAQSSLNDWGNRAAVLLSPEQRGLVEVLTGLLGALHSAVGRHRDGRALRWLAERGDGGREYDSLWELYRLHHAQDAPTGTPRVVARTLCAALLADLRADFNDSWPRMQRPRNCLLLLDNAGGRTADLFLELLAEGRRESAAAGERPDPAVVVAVQRGRVRPEADRLLDPTDERLEFGIRHPFAPGGDGHPVWWYPVALADLNGEQVLGLCASSVLGRHNRDADFLYELTGGHPESTDRLAYLLARFGRTPPRDPRRPPAEAPEPFDPRQLLSGRLTSDHALPDHWPAPATADSTVEDYLLRRALADHLTAGPDGRLAPGDNAPLNAMAVLAATPGLRRGACNAALHYLGWDGVDADSAQLRLTASMWLDETPEGDATRLHPLVALLLRRWLARAPDTWRAVHTGYATHYSSRADAPLRYHHTLAQVESTRREPLTTVVGHLDEEYERSATSQDWLRVLDQVTAAPNRLSTPLDPRTFVTSLAGPAEARNRRRTITRLTVARWLHADRCFDPSHQLAHTVATEYEHLAEITEDNELLYRQAGLFRRIENNWKD
;
A
#
# COMPACT_ATOMS: atom_id res chain seq x y z
N MET A 1 16.52 14.45 11.07
CA MET A 1 17.05 13.53 10.02
C MET A 1 17.13 12.07 10.47
N THR A 2 17.36 11.76 11.76
CA THR A 2 17.40 10.39 12.29
C THR A 2 16.06 9.65 12.21
N ASP A 3 14.94 10.34 12.45
CA ASP A 3 13.57 9.78 12.39
C ASP A 3 13.18 9.32 10.96
N ALA A 4 13.53 10.11 9.93
CA ALA A 4 13.23 9.75 8.54
C ALA A 4 13.98 8.51 8.03
N ARG A 5 15.19 8.23 8.56
CA ARG A 5 15.96 7.02 8.20
C ARG A 5 15.37 5.74 8.78
N ALA A 6 14.84 5.80 10.01
CA ALA A 6 14.16 4.66 10.62
C ALA A 6 12.88 4.25 9.87
N ARG A 7 12.25 5.18 9.13
CA ARG A 7 11.04 4.91 8.35
C ARG A 7 11.29 4.36 6.93
N LEU A 8 12.55 4.15 6.54
CA LEU A 8 12.95 3.63 5.22
C LEU A 8 13.47 2.20 5.26
N HIS A 9 13.27 1.49 6.38
CA HIS A 9 13.70 0.11 6.53
C HIS A 9 13.21 -0.75 5.35
N GLY A 10 14.15 -1.48 4.73
CA GLY A 10 13.87 -2.36 3.59
C GLY A 10 13.64 -1.62 2.28
N ARG A 11 14.10 -0.37 2.16
CA ARG A 11 14.02 0.48 0.94
C ARG A 11 15.35 1.11 0.56
N GLU A 12 16.43 0.77 1.26
CA GLU A 12 17.75 1.34 1.11
C GLU A 12 18.29 1.16 -0.31
N ARG A 13 18.11 -0.03 -0.91
CA ARG A 13 18.54 -0.32 -2.28
C ARG A 13 17.83 0.53 -3.34
N VAL A 14 16.55 0.89 -3.15
CA VAL A 14 15.86 1.81 -4.08
C VAL A 14 16.49 3.21 -4.02
N VAL A 15 16.85 3.66 -2.81
CA VAL A 15 17.55 4.93 -2.60
C VAL A 15 18.93 4.90 -3.24
N GLU A 16 19.68 3.82 -3.09
CA GLU A 16 20.99 3.61 -3.72
C GLU A 16 20.90 3.55 -5.24
N TYR A 17 19.94 2.81 -5.79
CA TYR A 17 19.66 2.76 -7.22
C TYR A 17 19.39 4.16 -7.77
N THR A 18 18.51 4.93 -7.11
CA THR A 18 18.17 6.29 -7.54
C THR A 18 19.38 7.21 -7.46
N ARG A 19 20.17 7.12 -6.38
CA ARG A 19 21.43 7.86 -6.23
C ARG A 19 22.37 7.59 -7.39
N ALA A 20 22.59 6.32 -7.73
CA ALA A 20 23.48 5.92 -8.81
C ALA A 20 22.95 6.37 -10.18
N ALA A 21 21.64 6.22 -10.44
CA ALA A 21 20.99 6.66 -11.67
C ALA A 21 21.02 8.19 -11.87
N LEU A 22 21.11 8.96 -10.78
CA LEU A 22 21.25 10.41 -10.84
C LEU A 22 22.66 10.88 -11.22
N VAL A 23 23.68 10.05 -11.00
CA VAL A 23 25.07 10.39 -11.34
C VAL A 23 25.24 10.34 -12.85
N ARG A 24 25.70 11.45 -13.44
CA ARG A 24 25.91 11.56 -14.88
C ARG A 24 27.39 11.56 -15.23
N ARG A 25 27.83 10.54 -15.97
CA ARG A 25 29.20 10.41 -16.50
C ARG A 25 29.21 10.61 -18.02
N GLY A 26 28.70 11.75 -18.48
CA GLY A 26 28.47 12.04 -19.91
C GLY A 26 27.05 11.69 -20.36
N VAL A 27 26.86 11.48 -21.67
CA VAL A 27 25.57 11.04 -22.22
C VAL A 27 25.39 9.56 -21.86
N PRO A 28 24.26 9.15 -21.26
CA PRO A 28 24.02 7.73 -20.95
C PRO A 28 24.05 6.87 -22.22
N ASP A 29 24.69 5.71 -22.13
CA ASP A 29 24.73 4.73 -23.24
C ASP A 29 23.42 3.96 -23.39
N ARG A 30 22.55 3.99 -22.37
CA ARG A 30 21.28 3.25 -22.33
C ARG A 30 20.17 4.11 -21.74
N PRO A 31 18.91 3.92 -22.19
CA PRO A 31 17.75 4.57 -21.58
C PRO A 31 17.57 4.09 -20.14
N LEU A 32 17.15 5.01 -19.27
CA LEU A 32 16.82 4.71 -17.90
C LEU A 32 15.43 4.05 -17.83
N PRO A 33 15.25 2.94 -17.10
CA PRO A 33 13.92 2.38 -16.88
C PRO A 33 13.09 3.26 -15.95
N ILE A 34 11.78 3.05 -15.94
CA ILE A 34 10.87 3.57 -14.93
C ILE A 34 10.90 2.61 -13.73
N VAL A 35 11.32 3.08 -12.56
CA VAL A 35 11.23 2.30 -11.31
C VAL A 35 9.81 2.36 -10.82
N LEU A 36 9.12 1.22 -10.84
CA LEU A 36 7.72 1.10 -10.46
C LEU A 36 7.61 0.37 -9.13
N LEU A 37 7.37 1.14 -8.07
CA LEU A 37 7.16 0.65 -6.72
C LEU A 37 5.70 0.23 -6.57
N ALA A 38 5.43 -1.02 -6.21
CA ALA A 38 4.07 -1.51 -6.04
C ALA A 38 3.88 -2.24 -4.72
N GLY A 39 2.79 -1.93 -4.04
CA GLY A 39 2.37 -2.62 -2.82
C GLY A 39 1.01 -2.14 -2.35
N PRO A 40 0.47 -2.76 -1.29
CA PRO A 40 -0.78 -2.32 -0.69
C PRO A 40 -0.67 -0.90 -0.12
N ARG A 41 -1.84 -0.35 0.20
CA ARG A 41 -1.91 1.00 0.75
C ARG A 41 -1.31 1.03 2.15
N GLY A 42 -0.21 1.76 2.27
CA GLY A 42 0.52 1.93 3.53
C GLY A 42 1.88 1.22 3.59
N SER A 43 2.31 0.59 2.50
CA SER A 43 3.63 -0.04 2.38
C SER A 43 4.83 0.93 2.29
N GLY A 44 4.63 2.22 2.63
CA GLY A 44 5.70 3.21 2.73
C GLY A 44 6.15 3.88 1.43
N GLY A 45 5.48 3.64 0.30
CA GLY A 45 5.87 4.24 -1.00
C GLY A 45 5.92 5.78 -0.98
N SER A 46 4.87 6.43 -0.48
CA SER A 46 4.82 7.90 -0.39
C SER A 46 5.93 8.48 0.52
N VAL A 47 6.26 7.78 1.62
CA VAL A 47 7.34 8.16 2.55
C VAL A 47 8.70 8.03 1.88
N LEU A 48 8.91 6.97 1.09
CA LEU A 48 10.12 6.80 0.28
C LEU A 48 10.27 7.93 -0.74
N LEU A 49 9.21 8.31 -1.45
CA LEU A 49 9.26 9.46 -2.36
C LEU A 49 9.58 10.76 -1.62
N ASP A 50 9.10 10.97 -0.39
CA ASP A 50 9.41 12.18 0.40
C ASP A 50 10.89 12.20 0.77
N ALA A 51 11.42 11.06 1.21
CA ALA A 51 12.82 10.91 1.52
C ALA A 51 13.72 11.14 0.30
N LEU A 52 13.38 10.60 -0.88
CA LEU A 52 14.11 10.85 -2.12
C LEU A 52 14.06 12.33 -2.51
N GLY A 53 12.88 12.95 -2.40
CA GLY A 53 12.68 14.37 -2.69
C GLY A 53 13.55 15.26 -1.80
N ALA A 54 13.50 15.04 -0.48
CA ALA A 54 14.28 15.79 0.49
C ALA A 54 15.80 15.55 0.33
N GLN A 55 16.22 14.30 0.12
CA GLN A 55 17.63 13.94 0.02
C GLN A 55 18.32 14.54 -1.21
N PHE A 56 17.59 14.71 -2.32
CA PHE A 56 18.17 15.17 -3.59
C PHE A 56 17.71 16.58 -4.01
N ALA A 57 16.99 17.30 -3.15
CA ALA A 57 16.44 18.62 -3.44
C ALA A 57 17.48 19.65 -3.90
N ASP A 58 18.67 19.63 -3.28
CA ASP A 58 19.76 20.56 -3.55
C ASP A 58 20.77 20.05 -4.59
N GLU A 59 20.72 18.76 -4.93
CA GLU A 59 21.68 18.12 -5.82
C GLU A 59 21.19 18.07 -7.28
N CYS A 60 19.87 18.06 -7.50
CA CYS A 60 19.30 17.91 -8.84
C CYS A 60 17.93 18.60 -8.98
N LEU A 61 17.48 18.78 -10.22
CA LEU A 61 16.10 19.19 -10.50
C LEU A 61 15.17 18.00 -10.25
N SER A 62 14.33 18.09 -9.23
CA SER A 62 13.39 17.05 -8.84
C SER A 62 11.95 17.57 -8.85
N VAL A 63 10.96 16.74 -9.14
CA VAL A 63 9.53 17.11 -8.98
C VAL A 63 8.79 15.96 -8.32
N ARG A 64 7.88 16.27 -7.39
CA ARG A 64 6.97 15.30 -6.78
C ARG A 64 5.55 15.61 -7.21
N LEU A 65 4.90 14.62 -7.82
CA LEU A 65 3.52 14.73 -8.29
C LEU A 65 2.64 13.71 -7.57
N ASP A 66 1.54 14.15 -6.96
CA ASP A 66 0.44 13.29 -6.54
C ASP A 66 -0.57 13.17 -7.69
N LEU A 67 -0.62 11.98 -8.29
CA LEU A 67 -1.44 11.75 -9.49
C LEU A 67 -2.90 11.37 -9.17
N ARG A 68 -3.32 11.36 -7.90
CA ARG A 68 -4.68 10.96 -7.51
C ARG A 68 -5.76 11.82 -8.15
N SER A 69 -5.52 13.12 -8.28
CA SER A 69 -6.49 14.08 -8.82
C SER A 69 -6.24 14.43 -10.29
N ALA A 70 -5.32 13.75 -10.96
CA ALA A 70 -5.01 14.03 -12.36
C ALA A 70 -6.21 13.71 -13.27
N GLN A 71 -6.68 14.71 -14.02
CA GLN A 71 -7.81 14.55 -14.94
C GLN A 71 -7.33 14.10 -16.33
N GLY A 72 -6.17 14.60 -16.77
CA GLY A 72 -5.54 14.23 -18.03
C GLY A 72 -4.01 14.15 -17.95
N VAL A 73 -3.40 13.59 -19.01
CA VAL A 73 -1.93 13.48 -19.12
C VAL A 73 -1.28 14.86 -19.22
N GLU A 74 -1.97 15.79 -19.86
CA GLU A 74 -1.64 17.20 -19.93
C GLU A 74 -1.37 17.85 -18.56
N ASP A 75 -2.17 17.55 -17.54
CA ASP A 75 -2.03 18.13 -16.21
C ASP A 75 -0.73 17.64 -15.56
N ILE A 76 -0.43 16.34 -15.76
CA ILE A 76 0.79 15.69 -15.29
C ILE A 76 2.02 16.31 -15.97
N VAL A 77 1.98 16.46 -17.30
CA VAL A 77 3.06 17.05 -18.09
C VAL A 77 3.29 18.51 -17.71
N LEU A 78 2.22 19.31 -17.56
CA LEU A 78 2.32 20.70 -17.14
C LEU A 78 2.92 20.81 -15.72
N ALA A 79 2.48 19.97 -14.79
CA ALA A 79 3.03 19.94 -13.44
C ALA A 79 4.51 19.52 -13.43
N ALA A 80 4.90 18.54 -14.25
CA ALA A 80 6.29 18.13 -14.42
C ALA A 80 7.16 19.25 -14.99
N VAL A 81 6.71 19.93 -16.05
CA VAL A 81 7.40 21.08 -16.67
C VAL A 81 7.60 22.20 -15.64
N ARG A 82 6.57 22.52 -14.85
CA ARG A 82 6.66 23.54 -13.79
C ARG A 82 7.65 23.15 -12.69
N GLY A 83 7.57 21.91 -12.20
CA GLY A 83 8.45 21.44 -11.14
C GLY A 83 9.91 21.37 -11.55
N LEU A 84 10.20 20.89 -12.77
CA LEU A 84 11.55 20.77 -13.32
C LEU A 84 12.10 22.09 -13.87
N GLY A 85 11.24 23.01 -14.30
CA GLY A 85 11.59 24.35 -14.76
C GLY A 85 11.90 25.34 -13.63
N ARG A 86 11.80 24.92 -12.37
CA ARG A 86 12.10 25.79 -11.22
C ARG A 86 13.56 26.21 -11.19
N ARG A 87 13.83 27.40 -10.66
CA ARG A 87 15.20 27.88 -10.42
C ARG A 87 15.66 27.39 -9.06
N ILE A 88 16.80 26.70 -9.03
CA ILE A 88 17.50 26.32 -7.80
C ILE A 88 18.84 27.04 -7.82
N ALA A 89 19.30 27.54 -6.68
CA ALA A 89 20.60 28.22 -6.59
C ALA A 89 21.71 27.29 -7.11
N GLY A 90 22.52 27.77 -8.05
CA GLY A 90 23.59 26.99 -8.67
C GLY A 90 23.16 25.98 -9.74
N ILE A 91 21.85 25.75 -9.96
CA ILE A 91 21.35 24.83 -10.98
C ILE A 91 20.48 25.59 -12.00
N ARG A 92 20.90 25.54 -13.27
CA ARG A 92 20.15 26.15 -14.38
C ARG A 92 18.76 25.54 -14.52
N ALA A 93 17.71 26.33 -14.71
CA ALA A 93 16.37 25.81 -15.04
C ALA A 93 16.37 25.08 -16.40
N ILE A 94 15.43 24.14 -16.61
CA ILE A 94 15.25 23.47 -17.91
C ILE A 94 14.29 24.29 -18.77
N ASP A 95 14.64 24.44 -20.05
CA ASP A 95 13.77 25.04 -21.05
C ASP A 95 12.93 23.95 -21.75
N PHE A 96 11.61 24.18 -21.88
CA PHE A 96 10.67 23.23 -22.49
C PHE A 96 9.95 23.82 -23.72
N PRO A 97 10.66 24.22 -24.80
CA PRO A 97 10.06 24.93 -25.92
C PRO A 97 9.00 24.12 -26.69
N ARG A 98 9.19 22.80 -26.88
CA ARG A 98 8.24 21.96 -27.62
C ARG A 98 6.99 21.70 -26.79
N THR A 99 7.19 21.32 -25.52
CA THR A 99 6.08 21.06 -24.60
C THR A 99 5.29 22.34 -24.31
N ALA A 100 5.96 23.47 -24.12
CA ALA A 100 5.30 24.77 -23.91
C ALA A 100 4.44 25.17 -25.11
N MET A 101 4.91 24.96 -26.34
CA MET A 101 4.15 25.27 -27.55
C MET A 101 2.89 24.41 -27.65
N LEU A 102 2.99 23.11 -27.37
CA LEU A 102 1.85 22.20 -27.37
C LEU A 102 0.83 22.58 -26.28
N LEU A 103 1.28 22.81 -25.05
CA LEU A 103 0.41 23.23 -23.96
C LEU A 103 -0.25 24.58 -24.28
N LYS A 104 0.48 25.54 -24.87
CA LYS A 104 -0.13 26.78 -25.34
C LYS A 104 -1.26 26.49 -26.34
N ALA A 105 -0.98 25.71 -27.39
CA ALA A 105 -1.98 25.35 -28.41
C ALA A 105 -3.24 24.69 -27.82
N LEU A 106 -3.08 23.74 -26.91
CA LEU A 106 -4.19 23.01 -26.31
C LEU A 106 -5.04 23.87 -25.36
N SER A 107 -4.46 24.93 -24.79
CA SER A 107 -5.17 25.88 -23.91
C SER A 107 -6.01 26.94 -24.65
N PHE A 108 -5.97 26.95 -25.99
CA PHE A 108 -6.79 27.86 -26.78
C PHE A 108 -8.28 27.61 -26.52
N VAL A 109 -9.05 28.70 -26.43
CA VAL A 109 -10.50 28.67 -26.31
C VAL A 109 -11.07 29.39 -27.52
N ASP A 110 -11.78 28.66 -28.38
CA ASP A 110 -12.35 29.23 -29.60
C ASP A 110 -13.57 30.10 -29.25
N THR A 111 -13.43 31.41 -29.48
CA THR A 111 -14.51 32.39 -29.34
C THR A 111 -15.23 32.67 -30.66
N GLY A 112 -15.17 31.75 -31.64
CA GLY A 112 -15.83 31.83 -32.94
C GLY A 112 -14.93 32.32 -34.09
N GLY A 113 -13.62 32.40 -33.87
CA GLY A 113 -12.64 32.83 -34.88
C GLY A 113 -11.89 31.67 -35.55
N GLY A 114 -12.12 30.44 -35.09
CA GLY A 114 -11.58 29.21 -35.66
C GLY A 114 -10.06 29.26 -35.83
N ARG A 115 -9.58 28.78 -36.97
CA ARG A 115 -8.15 28.66 -37.24
C ARG A 115 -7.39 29.99 -37.22
N THR A 116 -7.99 31.06 -37.74
CA THR A 116 -7.33 32.38 -37.78
C THR A 116 -7.12 32.95 -36.38
N ALA A 117 -8.10 32.77 -35.48
CA ALA A 117 -7.95 33.15 -34.07
C ALA A 117 -6.91 32.29 -33.36
N PHE A 118 -6.87 30.99 -33.64
CA PHE A 118 -5.85 30.09 -33.10
C PHE A 118 -4.43 30.47 -33.51
N GLU A 119 -4.20 30.75 -34.80
CA GLU A 119 -2.87 31.18 -35.26
C GLU A 119 -2.50 32.55 -34.68
N THR A 120 -3.47 33.45 -34.52
CA THR A 120 -3.26 34.74 -33.86
C THR A 120 -2.88 34.55 -32.39
N TYR A 121 -3.57 33.64 -31.69
CA TYR A 121 -3.29 33.27 -30.31
C TYR A 121 -1.90 32.65 -30.13
N LEU A 122 -1.45 31.79 -31.06
CA LEU A 122 -0.11 31.21 -31.00
C LEU A 122 0.99 32.27 -31.22
N ARG A 123 0.75 33.25 -32.10
CA ARG A 123 1.66 34.38 -32.34
C ARG A 123 1.62 35.46 -31.26
N ALA A 124 0.52 35.53 -30.50
CA ALA A 124 0.31 36.47 -29.40
C ALA A 124 1.39 36.34 -28.32
N ARG A 125 1.77 37.50 -27.76
CA ARG A 125 2.89 37.63 -26.81
C ARG A 125 2.42 37.41 -25.38
N ALA A 126 3.40 37.32 -24.47
CA ALA A 126 3.20 37.03 -23.06
C ALA A 126 2.21 37.92 -22.29
N GLN A 127 1.89 39.09 -22.84
CA GLN A 127 1.13 40.15 -22.20
C GLN A 127 -0.35 40.15 -22.59
N ASP A 128 -0.79 39.21 -23.44
CA ASP A 128 -2.19 39.12 -23.85
C ASP A 128 -3.03 38.48 -22.74
N ALA A 129 -3.90 39.29 -22.11
CA ALA A 129 -4.69 38.92 -20.94
C ALA A 129 -5.54 37.65 -21.13
N GLN A 130 -6.06 37.43 -22.35
CA GLN A 130 -6.84 36.25 -22.69
C GLN A 130 -6.00 34.96 -22.67
N ALA A 131 -4.77 35.00 -23.19
CA ALA A 131 -3.86 33.86 -23.16
C ALA A 131 -3.40 33.54 -21.75
N GLN A 132 -3.22 34.57 -20.93
CA GLN A 132 -2.84 34.42 -19.54
C GLN A 132 -3.97 33.80 -18.68
N SER A 133 -5.23 34.17 -18.92
CA SER A 133 -6.39 33.60 -18.20
C SER A 133 -6.54 32.09 -18.42
N SER A 134 -6.55 31.62 -19.67
CA SER A 134 -6.73 30.18 -19.96
C SER A 134 -5.60 29.32 -19.41
N LEU A 135 -4.36 29.85 -19.42
CA LEU A 135 -3.20 29.19 -18.83
C LEU A 135 -3.18 29.23 -17.30
N ASN A 136 -3.74 30.26 -16.68
CA ASN A 136 -3.92 30.34 -15.23
C ASN A 136 -4.90 29.27 -14.76
N ASP A 137 -6.05 29.12 -15.44
CA ASP A 137 -7.06 28.12 -15.08
C ASP A 137 -6.50 26.69 -15.17
N TRP A 138 -5.78 26.39 -16.26
CA TRP A 138 -5.12 25.10 -16.40
C TRP A 138 -3.99 24.91 -15.40
N GLY A 139 -3.25 25.99 -15.13
CA GLY A 139 -2.22 26.04 -14.12
C GLY A 139 -2.75 25.71 -12.72
N ASN A 140 -3.95 26.18 -12.38
CA ASN A 140 -4.60 25.89 -11.11
C ASN A 140 -4.97 24.42 -11.01
N ARG A 141 -5.44 23.79 -12.11
CA ARG A 141 -5.70 22.33 -12.15
C ARG A 141 -4.42 21.52 -11.91
N ALA A 142 -3.32 21.87 -12.60
CA ALA A 142 -2.06 21.17 -12.46
C ALA A 142 -1.37 21.42 -11.10
N ALA A 143 -1.59 22.57 -10.47
CA ALA A 143 -0.99 22.91 -9.18
C ALA A 143 -1.44 21.98 -8.05
N VAL A 144 -2.66 21.41 -8.14
CA VAL A 144 -3.16 20.44 -7.16
C VAL A 144 -2.30 19.17 -7.10
N LEU A 145 -1.66 18.81 -8.23
CA LEU A 145 -0.76 17.65 -8.32
C LEU A 145 0.58 17.88 -7.63
N LEU A 146 0.99 19.13 -7.40
CA LEU A 146 2.24 19.43 -6.70
C LEU A 146 2.09 19.24 -5.20
N SER A 147 3.18 18.84 -4.54
CA SER A 147 3.23 18.77 -3.07
C SER A 147 3.01 20.15 -2.42
N PRO A 148 2.46 20.23 -1.19
CA PRO A 148 2.18 21.51 -0.53
C PRO A 148 3.39 22.46 -0.45
N GLU A 149 4.57 21.92 -0.13
CA GLU A 149 5.83 22.67 -0.10
C GLU A 149 6.17 23.29 -1.47
N GLN A 150 5.92 22.53 -2.54
CA GLN A 150 6.14 22.99 -3.91
C GLN A 150 5.06 23.99 -4.37
N ARG A 151 3.81 23.89 -3.89
CA ARG A 151 2.76 24.88 -4.18
C ARG A 151 3.11 26.25 -3.63
N GLY A 152 3.55 26.33 -2.37
CA GLY A 152 3.95 27.60 -1.76
C GLY A 152 5.12 28.29 -2.49
N LEU A 153 6.09 27.50 -2.97
CA LEU A 153 7.18 28.02 -3.80
C LEU A 153 6.72 28.48 -5.19
N VAL A 154 5.65 27.89 -5.74
CA VAL A 154 5.09 28.24 -7.05
C VAL A 154 4.16 29.46 -6.98
N GLU A 155 3.39 29.65 -5.90
CA GLU A 155 2.54 30.83 -5.69
C GLU A 155 3.36 32.13 -5.50
N VAL A 156 4.53 32.03 -4.87
CA VAL A 156 5.50 33.15 -4.78
C VAL A 156 6.18 33.43 -6.15
N LEU A 157 6.10 32.49 -7.10
CA LEU A 157 6.64 32.57 -8.45
C LEU A 157 5.54 32.70 -9.52
N THR A 158 4.56 33.58 -9.30
CA THR A 158 3.57 34.03 -10.31
C THR A 158 4.22 34.51 -11.64
N GLY A 159 5.53 34.72 -11.69
CA GLY A 159 6.31 35.03 -12.90
C GLY A 159 6.66 33.85 -13.84
N LEU A 160 6.41 32.58 -13.48
CA LEU A 160 6.82 31.42 -14.31
C LEU A 160 5.88 31.08 -15.48
N LEU A 161 4.60 31.47 -15.45
CA LEU A 161 3.77 31.47 -16.65
C LEU A 161 4.28 32.50 -17.68
N GLY A 162 4.78 33.64 -17.20
CA GLY A 162 5.56 34.59 -18.00
C GLY A 162 6.85 33.99 -18.56
N ALA A 163 7.45 32.98 -17.90
CA ALA A 163 8.62 32.26 -18.38
C ALA A 163 8.33 31.22 -19.47
N LEU A 164 7.17 30.53 -19.41
CA LEU A 164 6.66 29.72 -20.52
C LEU A 164 6.45 30.58 -21.78
N HIS A 165 6.09 31.86 -21.62
CA HIS A 165 6.01 32.81 -22.71
C HIS A 165 7.34 33.53 -23.05
N SER A 166 8.29 33.70 -22.12
CA SER A 166 9.60 34.30 -22.41
C SER A 166 10.62 33.31 -22.96
N ALA A 167 10.38 31.99 -22.80
CA ALA A 167 11.22 30.91 -23.33
C ALA A 167 11.11 30.74 -24.86
N VAL A 168 10.12 31.38 -25.47
CA VAL A 168 9.72 31.31 -26.88
C VAL A 168 10.33 32.51 -27.61
N GLY A 169 11.65 32.49 -27.78
CA GLY A 169 12.34 33.40 -28.68
C GLY A 169 12.23 32.88 -30.11
N ARG A 170 12.12 33.76 -31.12
CA ARG A 170 11.91 33.42 -32.55
C ARG A 170 12.69 32.20 -33.08
N HIS A 171 13.94 31.98 -32.62
CA HIS A 171 14.78 30.84 -33.02
C HIS A 171 14.42 29.49 -32.36
N ARG A 172 13.86 29.52 -31.15
CA ARG A 172 13.42 28.33 -30.42
C ARG A 172 12.07 27.85 -30.95
N ASP A 173 11.20 28.78 -31.36
CA ASP A 173 9.90 28.51 -31.97
C ASP A 173 10.07 27.76 -33.29
N GLY A 174 10.99 28.22 -34.14
CA GLY A 174 11.30 27.54 -35.39
C GLY A 174 11.93 26.15 -35.22
N ARG A 175 12.51 25.82 -34.06
CA ARG A 175 12.94 24.44 -33.75
C ARG A 175 11.78 23.57 -33.27
N ALA A 176 10.92 24.11 -32.41
CA ALA A 176 9.74 23.39 -31.94
C ALA A 176 8.75 23.11 -33.08
N LEU A 177 8.50 24.11 -33.94
CA LEU A 177 7.60 23.98 -35.09
C LEU A 177 8.15 23.02 -36.14
N ARG A 178 9.47 23.03 -36.41
CA ARG A 178 10.09 22.01 -37.28
C ARG A 178 9.93 20.60 -36.74
N TRP A 179 10.19 20.41 -35.44
CA TRP A 179 10.02 19.11 -34.79
C TRP A 179 8.57 18.59 -34.86
N LEU A 180 7.59 19.50 -34.76
CA LEU A 180 6.16 19.18 -34.92
C LEU A 180 5.77 18.90 -36.38
N ALA A 181 6.37 19.63 -37.33
CA ALA A 181 6.13 19.44 -38.76
C ALA A 181 6.68 18.09 -39.24
N GLU A 182 7.86 17.66 -38.76
CA GLU A 182 8.45 16.34 -39.07
C GLU A 182 7.60 15.15 -38.60
N ARG A 183 6.64 15.38 -37.68
CA ARG A 183 5.75 14.37 -37.12
C ARG A 183 4.31 14.43 -37.63
N GLY A 184 3.97 15.42 -38.46
CA GLY A 184 2.64 15.58 -39.03
C GLY A 184 2.67 15.59 -40.56
N ASP A 185 1.53 15.31 -41.19
CA ASP A 185 1.38 15.32 -42.66
C ASP A 185 1.15 16.72 -43.26
N GLY A 186 1.36 17.78 -42.46
CA GLY A 186 0.98 19.17 -42.80
C GLY A 186 2.07 19.96 -43.52
N GLY A 187 1.69 20.71 -44.56
CA GLY A 187 2.59 21.59 -45.32
C GLY A 187 2.77 23.00 -44.74
N ARG A 188 1.93 23.45 -43.79
CA ARG A 188 2.01 24.78 -43.16
C ARG A 188 2.52 24.72 -41.72
N GLU A 189 3.13 25.82 -41.29
CA GLU A 189 3.83 25.97 -40.00
C GLU A 189 3.01 25.57 -38.76
N TYR A 190 1.69 25.78 -38.74
CA TYR A 190 0.81 25.50 -37.60
C TYR A 190 -0.18 24.33 -37.82
N ASP A 191 -0.09 23.62 -38.95
CA ASP A 191 -1.06 22.57 -39.29
C ASP A 191 -1.12 21.47 -38.22
N SER A 192 0.03 20.93 -37.80
CA SER A 192 0.09 19.89 -36.78
C SER A 192 -0.50 20.32 -35.43
N LEU A 193 -0.30 21.59 -35.05
CA LEU A 193 -0.84 22.14 -33.79
C LEU A 193 -2.35 22.36 -33.85
N TRP A 194 -2.86 22.82 -34.99
CA TRP A 194 -4.29 23.01 -35.20
C TRP A 194 -5.04 21.68 -35.20
N GLU A 195 -4.49 20.66 -35.87
CA GLU A 195 -5.10 19.33 -35.86
C GLU A 195 -5.08 18.70 -34.47
N LEU A 196 -3.97 18.82 -33.71
CA LEU A 196 -3.93 18.37 -32.31
C LEU A 196 -4.93 19.11 -31.41
N TYR A 197 -5.09 20.42 -31.58
CA TYR A 197 -6.12 21.20 -30.88
C TYR A 197 -7.53 20.69 -31.20
N ARG A 198 -7.85 20.51 -32.50
CA ARG A 198 -9.16 19.99 -32.93
C ARG A 198 -9.44 18.61 -32.37
N LEU A 199 -8.45 17.72 -32.39
CA LEU A 199 -8.54 16.38 -31.83
C LEU A 199 -8.82 16.43 -30.31
N HIS A 200 -8.16 17.32 -29.57
CA HIS A 200 -8.36 17.46 -28.13
C HIS A 200 -9.76 17.96 -27.75
N HIS A 201 -10.33 18.87 -28.56
CA HIS A 201 -11.61 19.54 -28.28
C HIS A 201 -12.82 18.95 -29.02
N ALA A 202 -12.64 17.92 -29.85
CA ALA A 202 -13.75 17.28 -30.55
C ALA A 202 -14.65 16.47 -29.58
N GLN A 203 -15.94 16.83 -29.51
CA GLN A 203 -16.92 16.15 -28.65
C GLN A 203 -17.21 14.70 -29.10
N ASP A 204 -17.12 14.44 -30.42
CA ASP A 204 -17.32 13.11 -31.04
C ASP A 204 -16.02 12.50 -31.56
N ALA A 205 -14.90 12.74 -30.86
CA ALA A 205 -13.60 12.26 -31.32
C ALA A 205 -13.57 10.72 -31.39
N PRO A 206 -12.98 10.12 -32.44
CA PRO A 206 -12.85 8.67 -32.55
C PRO A 206 -12.10 8.08 -31.34
N THR A 207 -12.43 6.84 -30.99
CA THR A 207 -11.83 6.10 -29.88
C THR A 207 -10.30 6.09 -30.04
N GLY A 208 -9.57 6.67 -29.07
CA GLY A 208 -8.10 6.77 -29.10
C GLY A 208 -7.54 8.18 -29.28
N THR A 209 -8.38 9.19 -29.57
CA THR A 209 -7.94 10.58 -29.73
C THR A 209 -7.20 11.17 -28.52
N PRO A 210 -7.64 10.94 -27.26
CA PRO A 210 -6.88 11.37 -26.08
C PRO A 210 -5.47 10.77 -26.00
N ARG A 211 -5.25 9.56 -26.54
CA ARG A 211 -3.94 8.90 -26.56
C ARG A 211 -2.98 9.60 -27.51
N VAL A 212 -3.43 10.09 -28.66
CA VAL A 212 -2.58 10.79 -29.64
C VAL A 212 -2.03 12.10 -29.07
N VAL A 213 -2.91 12.89 -28.44
CA VAL A 213 -2.54 14.15 -27.77
C VAL A 213 -1.55 13.86 -26.64
N ALA A 214 -1.88 12.92 -25.76
CA ALA A 214 -1.01 12.51 -24.65
C ALA A 214 0.36 12.00 -25.14
N ARG A 215 0.39 11.19 -26.21
CA ARG A 215 1.62 10.64 -26.78
C ARG A 215 2.52 11.76 -27.30
N THR A 216 1.93 12.74 -27.99
CA THR A 216 2.67 13.89 -28.52
C THR A 216 3.25 14.76 -27.40
N LEU A 217 2.50 14.96 -26.31
CA LEU A 217 2.98 15.68 -25.13
C LEU A 217 4.15 14.96 -24.43
N CYS A 218 4.04 13.64 -24.22
CA CYS A 218 5.13 12.84 -23.65
C CYS A 218 6.38 12.87 -24.55
N ALA A 219 6.20 12.73 -25.87
CA ALA A 219 7.31 12.80 -26.82
C ALA A 219 8.00 14.17 -26.82
N ALA A 220 7.23 15.26 -26.74
CA ALA A 220 7.77 16.62 -26.65
C ALA A 220 8.54 16.84 -25.34
N LEU A 221 8.01 16.36 -24.21
CA LEU A 221 8.67 16.43 -22.91
C LEU A 221 10.04 15.74 -22.94
N LEU A 222 10.08 14.50 -23.46
CA LEU A 222 11.32 13.74 -23.58
C LEU A 222 12.32 14.42 -24.53
N ALA A 223 11.85 14.97 -25.66
CA ALA A 223 12.69 15.68 -26.62
C ALA A 223 13.30 16.97 -26.05
N ASP A 224 12.55 17.72 -25.25
CA ASP A 224 13.04 18.91 -24.56
C ASP A 224 14.09 18.56 -23.49
N LEU A 225 13.85 17.50 -22.71
CA LEU A 225 14.84 17.01 -21.74
C LEU A 225 16.13 16.53 -22.41
N ARG A 226 16.03 15.81 -23.54
CA ARG A 226 17.21 15.41 -24.34
C ARG A 226 17.98 16.62 -24.82
N ALA A 227 17.29 17.59 -25.43
CA ALA A 227 17.93 18.78 -25.99
C ALA A 227 18.68 19.58 -24.91
N ASP A 228 18.09 19.78 -23.73
CA ASP A 228 18.73 20.56 -22.68
C ASP A 228 19.98 19.88 -22.08
N PHE A 229 19.94 18.55 -21.93
CA PHE A 229 21.03 17.79 -21.29
C PHE A 229 22.11 17.27 -22.24
N ASN A 230 21.75 16.95 -23.49
CA ASN A 230 22.65 16.28 -24.44
C ASN A 230 23.24 17.24 -25.50
N ASP A 231 22.54 18.31 -25.85
CA ASP A 231 22.94 19.22 -26.95
C ASP A 231 23.62 20.50 -26.44
N SER A 232 23.80 20.61 -25.11
CA SER A 232 24.58 21.66 -24.47
C SER A 232 26.08 21.44 -24.67
N TRP A 233 26.85 22.53 -24.77
CA TRP A 233 28.31 22.48 -24.83
C TRP A 233 28.89 21.65 -23.66
N PRO A 234 30.03 20.95 -23.81
CA PRO A 234 30.57 20.07 -22.77
C PRO A 234 30.72 20.72 -21.38
N ARG A 235 31.09 22.01 -21.32
CA ARG A 235 31.21 22.79 -20.07
C ARG A 235 29.87 23.20 -19.45
N MET A 236 28.78 23.05 -20.19
CA MET A 236 27.39 23.33 -19.78
C MET A 236 26.57 22.06 -19.57
N GLN A 237 27.19 20.87 -19.72
CA GLN A 237 26.53 19.62 -19.40
C GLN A 237 26.24 19.57 -17.90
N ARG A 238 25.02 19.15 -17.58
CA ARG A 238 24.57 19.06 -16.20
C ARG A 238 25.31 17.90 -15.51
N PRO A 239 25.76 18.06 -14.25
CA PRO A 239 26.48 17.00 -13.54
C PRO A 239 25.56 15.87 -13.05
N ARG A 240 24.24 16.10 -13.05
CA ARG A 240 23.23 15.19 -12.53
C ARG A 240 22.06 15.10 -13.50
N ASN A 241 21.44 13.93 -13.57
CA ASN A 241 20.15 13.69 -14.21
C ASN A 241 19.01 14.38 -13.41
N CYS A 242 17.80 14.48 -13.98
CA CYS A 242 16.63 15.02 -13.27
C CYS A 242 15.77 13.89 -12.68
N LEU A 243 14.97 14.21 -11.65
CA LEU A 243 14.20 13.25 -10.88
C LEU A 243 12.69 13.54 -10.96
N LEU A 244 11.91 12.57 -11.41
CA LEU A 244 10.44 12.61 -11.38
C LEU A 244 9.95 11.58 -10.37
N LEU A 245 9.29 12.07 -9.31
CA LEU A 245 8.71 11.28 -8.23
C LEU A 245 7.18 11.30 -8.40
N LEU A 246 6.59 10.15 -8.71
CA LEU A 246 5.18 10.05 -9.08
C LEU A 246 4.45 9.22 -8.02
N ASP A 247 3.67 9.87 -7.16
CA ASP A 247 2.86 9.21 -6.16
C ASP A 247 1.46 8.88 -6.72
N ASN A 248 0.81 7.86 -6.18
CA ASN A 248 -0.55 7.44 -6.56
C ASN A 248 -0.73 7.11 -8.05
N ALA A 249 0.26 6.47 -8.67
CA ALA A 249 0.30 6.20 -10.11
C ALA A 249 -0.61 5.04 -10.61
N GLY A 250 -1.65 4.65 -9.85
CA GLY A 250 -2.51 3.49 -10.17
C GLY A 250 -3.85 3.82 -10.86
N GLY A 251 -4.04 5.04 -11.34
CA GLY A 251 -5.25 5.44 -12.08
C GLY A 251 -5.03 5.42 -13.60
N ARG A 252 -6.13 5.28 -14.38
CA ARG A 252 -6.08 5.23 -15.86
C ARG A 252 -5.20 6.31 -16.50
N THR A 253 -5.28 7.55 -16.00
CA THR A 253 -4.51 8.69 -16.51
C THR A 253 -3.01 8.56 -16.20
N ALA A 254 -2.66 8.21 -14.97
CA ALA A 254 -1.27 7.95 -14.57
C ALA A 254 -0.70 6.76 -15.35
N ASP A 255 -1.53 5.74 -15.57
CA ASP A 255 -1.12 4.56 -16.30
C ASP A 255 -0.78 4.87 -17.74
N LEU A 256 -1.67 5.61 -18.41
CA LEU A 256 -1.47 6.11 -19.77
C LEU A 256 -0.22 6.98 -19.87
N PHE A 257 0.00 7.90 -18.93
CA PHE A 257 1.20 8.75 -18.92
C PHE A 257 2.49 7.93 -18.87
N LEU A 258 2.61 7.01 -17.91
CA LEU A 258 3.78 6.16 -17.75
C LEU A 258 3.98 5.23 -18.96
N GLU A 259 2.91 4.69 -19.53
CA GLU A 259 2.96 3.86 -20.74
C GLU A 259 3.51 4.64 -21.93
N LEU A 260 2.98 5.84 -22.16
CA LEU A 260 3.41 6.71 -23.25
C LEU A 260 4.83 7.26 -23.04
N LEU A 261 5.26 7.44 -21.80
CA LEU A 261 6.63 7.79 -21.46
C LEU A 261 7.59 6.65 -21.83
N ALA A 262 7.24 5.40 -21.46
CA ALA A 262 8.00 4.22 -21.84
C ALA A 262 8.01 4.03 -23.36
N GLU A 263 6.85 4.10 -24.03
CA GLU A 263 6.71 4.02 -25.50
C GLU A 263 7.58 5.07 -26.20
N GLY A 264 7.53 6.32 -25.76
CA GLY A 264 8.36 7.39 -26.31
C GLY A 264 9.86 7.13 -26.17
N ARG A 265 10.29 6.50 -25.06
CA ARG A 265 11.68 6.05 -24.90
C ARG A 265 12.03 4.90 -25.86
N ARG A 266 11.11 3.96 -26.10
CA ARG A 266 11.29 2.87 -27.09
C ARG A 266 11.50 3.41 -28.49
N GLU A 267 10.63 4.32 -28.90
CA GLU A 267 10.68 4.95 -30.22
C GLU A 267 11.97 5.75 -30.42
N SER A 268 12.35 6.53 -29.40
CA SER A 268 13.60 7.31 -29.43
C SER A 268 14.82 6.39 -29.57
N ALA A 269 14.86 5.29 -28.80
CA ALA A 269 15.95 4.32 -28.89
C ALA A 269 15.98 3.60 -30.26
N ALA A 270 14.82 3.23 -30.81
CA ALA A 270 14.72 2.62 -32.13
C ALA A 270 15.18 3.57 -33.25
N ALA A 271 14.96 4.88 -33.07
CA ALA A 271 15.45 5.93 -33.98
C ALA A 271 16.94 6.29 -33.76
N GLY A 272 17.64 5.63 -32.83
CA GLY A 272 19.04 5.93 -32.52
C GLY A 272 19.25 7.28 -31.81
N GLU A 273 18.19 7.85 -31.23
CA GLU A 273 18.30 9.08 -30.45
C GLU A 273 19.00 8.81 -29.11
N ARG A 274 19.69 9.84 -28.59
CA ARG A 274 20.34 9.77 -27.28
C ARG A 274 19.31 9.59 -26.15
N PRO A 275 19.58 8.84 -25.08
CA PRO A 275 18.69 8.73 -23.93
C PRO A 275 18.30 10.05 -23.28
N ASP A 276 17.08 10.12 -22.74
CA ASP A 276 16.65 11.22 -21.90
C ASP A 276 17.22 11.09 -20.46
N PRO A 277 17.40 12.21 -19.74
CA PRO A 277 18.00 12.25 -18.41
C PRO A 277 17.01 12.01 -17.27
N ALA A 278 15.74 11.65 -17.51
CA ALA A 278 14.77 11.56 -16.42
C ALA A 278 14.88 10.23 -15.66
N VAL A 279 15.29 10.30 -14.40
CA VAL A 279 15.12 9.20 -13.43
C VAL A 279 13.67 9.26 -12.93
N VAL A 280 12.89 8.21 -13.19
CA VAL A 280 11.47 8.16 -12.82
C VAL A 280 11.27 7.10 -11.76
N VAL A 281 10.74 7.51 -10.61
CA VAL A 281 10.31 6.61 -9.53
C VAL A 281 8.82 6.83 -9.29
N ALA A 282 8.02 5.81 -9.59
CA ALA A 282 6.58 5.86 -9.49
C ALA A 282 6.08 4.88 -8.41
N VAL A 283 5.15 5.32 -7.57
CA VAL A 283 4.44 4.48 -6.60
C VAL A 283 3.06 4.17 -7.13
N GLN A 284 2.83 2.92 -7.49
CA GLN A 284 1.53 2.40 -7.88
C GLN A 284 0.88 1.69 -6.70
N ARG A 285 -0.40 1.98 -6.49
CA ARG A 285 -1.23 1.24 -5.53
C ARG A 285 -1.91 0.13 -6.30
N GLY A 286 -1.69 -1.11 -5.91
CA GLY A 286 -2.39 -2.24 -6.50
C GLY A 286 -1.63 -2.95 -7.61
N ARG A 287 -2.34 -3.88 -8.29
CA ARG A 287 -1.73 -4.86 -9.20
C ARG A 287 -0.87 -4.20 -10.27
N VAL A 288 0.32 -4.76 -10.43
CA VAL A 288 1.35 -4.34 -11.38
C VAL A 288 0.90 -4.65 -12.80
N ARG A 289 1.38 -3.84 -13.75
CA ARG A 289 1.12 -4.02 -15.18
C ARG A 289 1.47 -5.45 -15.64
N PRO A 290 0.71 -6.05 -16.56
CA PRO A 290 1.00 -7.39 -17.11
C PRO A 290 2.41 -7.52 -17.71
N GLU A 291 2.94 -6.44 -18.30
CA GLU A 291 4.29 -6.41 -18.90
C GLU A 291 5.43 -6.45 -17.88
N ALA A 292 5.13 -6.25 -16.59
CA ALA A 292 6.06 -6.17 -15.48
C ALA A 292 5.90 -7.36 -14.51
N ASP A 293 5.31 -8.45 -15.02
CA ASP A 293 4.76 -9.70 -14.42
C ASP A 293 5.29 -10.21 -13.07
N ARG A 294 6.50 -9.82 -12.67
CA ARG A 294 7.07 -10.18 -11.37
C ARG A 294 7.82 -9.03 -10.74
N LEU A 295 7.35 -8.63 -9.56
CA LEU A 295 8.03 -7.66 -8.71
C LEU A 295 9.32 -8.24 -8.16
N LEU A 296 10.39 -7.44 -8.18
CA LEU A 296 11.60 -7.75 -7.42
C LEU A 296 11.39 -7.44 -5.94
N ASP A 297 11.98 -8.28 -5.09
CA ASP A 297 12.11 -7.96 -3.68
C ASP A 297 12.98 -6.70 -3.51
N PRO A 298 12.59 -5.75 -2.64
CA PRO A 298 13.36 -4.52 -2.46
C PRO A 298 14.74 -4.75 -1.83
N THR A 299 15.00 -5.93 -1.28
CA THR A 299 16.31 -6.36 -0.75
C THR A 299 17.15 -7.15 -1.76
N ASP A 300 16.60 -7.45 -2.94
CA ASP A 300 17.26 -8.24 -3.97
C ASP A 300 18.58 -7.60 -4.43
N GLU A 301 19.64 -8.40 -4.50
CA GLU A 301 20.97 -7.95 -4.93
C GLU A 301 20.99 -7.35 -6.34
N ARG A 302 20.06 -7.79 -7.18
CA ARG A 302 19.94 -7.36 -8.57
C ARG A 302 19.34 -5.96 -8.71
N LEU A 303 18.76 -5.40 -7.64
CA LEU A 303 18.34 -3.99 -7.55
C LEU A 303 19.56 -3.07 -7.44
N GLU A 304 20.35 -3.03 -8.51
CA GLU A 304 21.53 -2.20 -8.65
C GLU A 304 21.51 -1.48 -9.99
N PHE A 305 21.99 -0.24 -10.00
CA PHE A 305 22.04 0.55 -11.21
C PHE A 305 22.99 -0.07 -12.25
N GLY A 306 22.51 -0.24 -13.48
CA GLY A 306 23.27 -0.87 -14.56
C GLY A 306 23.09 -2.39 -14.64
N ILE A 307 22.52 -3.02 -13.62
CA ILE A 307 22.11 -4.42 -13.68
C ILE A 307 20.75 -4.53 -14.37
N ARG A 308 20.65 -5.49 -15.29
CA ARG A 308 19.42 -5.77 -16.03
C ARG A 308 18.40 -6.42 -15.10
N HIS A 309 17.13 -6.00 -15.22
CA HIS A 309 16.04 -6.65 -14.53
C HIS A 309 15.91 -8.12 -15.02
N PRO A 310 15.93 -9.12 -14.12
CA PRO A 310 16.03 -10.53 -14.49
C PRO A 310 14.80 -11.05 -15.25
N PHE A 311 13.64 -10.42 -15.06
CA PHE A 311 12.39 -10.77 -15.74
C PHE A 311 12.07 -9.83 -16.92
N ALA A 312 12.98 -8.93 -17.30
CA ALA A 312 12.72 -8.06 -18.43
C ALA A 312 12.74 -8.85 -19.75
N PRO A 313 11.76 -8.66 -20.65
CA PRO A 313 11.73 -9.35 -21.94
C PRO A 313 12.95 -9.00 -22.82
N GLY A 314 13.41 -9.96 -23.64
CA GLY A 314 14.50 -9.79 -24.61
C GLY A 314 15.83 -10.50 -24.25
N GLY A 315 16.83 -10.39 -25.12
CA GLY A 315 18.20 -10.86 -24.88
C GLY A 315 19.11 -9.79 -24.23
N ASP A 316 20.34 -10.17 -23.91
CA ASP A 316 21.34 -9.25 -23.36
C ASP A 316 21.67 -8.15 -24.36
N GLY A 317 21.37 -6.90 -23.99
CA GLY A 317 21.46 -5.73 -24.86
C GLY A 317 20.12 -5.07 -25.17
N HIS A 318 18.99 -5.73 -24.92
CA HIS A 318 17.68 -5.08 -25.02
C HIS A 318 17.46 -4.08 -23.87
N PRO A 319 17.03 -2.84 -24.16
CA PRO A 319 16.71 -1.86 -23.13
C PRO A 319 15.54 -2.33 -22.25
N VAL A 320 15.69 -2.14 -20.94
CA VAL A 320 14.65 -2.37 -19.94
C VAL A 320 13.86 -1.09 -19.77
N TRP A 321 12.53 -1.17 -19.92
CA TRP A 321 11.65 0.00 -19.81
C TRP A 321 11.01 0.13 -18.43
N TRP A 322 10.83 -1.01 -17.76
CA TRP A 322 10.18 -1.13 -16.47
C TRP A 322 11.11 -1.82 -15.48
N TYR A 323 11.18 -1.28 -14.28
CA TYR A 323 11.89 -1.88 -13.16
C TYR A 323 10.90 -2.02 -11.98
N PRO A 324 10.03 -3.04 -12.00
CA PRO A 324 9.03 -3.26 -10.96
C PRO A 324 9.67 -3.77 -9.66
N VAL A 325 9.39 -3.08 -8.55
CA VAL A 325 9.92 -3.42 -7.23
C VAL A 325 8.77 -3.48 -6.22
N ALA A 326 8.70 -4.56 -5.45
CA ALA A 326 7.72 -4.72 -4.40
C ALA A 326 8.00 -3.75 -3.25
N LEU A 327 6.95 -3.17 -2.70
CA LEU A 327 6.98 -2.54 -1.39
C LEU A 327 6.65 -3.61 -0.33
N ALA A 328 7.67 -4.40 0.04
CA ALA A 328 7.54 -5.48 1.01
C ALA A 328 7.23 -4.99 2.44
N ASP A 329 6.54 -5.81 3.22
CA ASP A 329 6.33 -5.55 4.65
C ASP A 329 7.65 -5.59 5.44
N LEU A 330 7.64 -4.98 6.61
CA LEU A 330 8.79 -4.96 7.51
C LEU A 330 8.97 -6.34 8.14
N ASN A 331 10.19 -6.86 8.19
CA ASN A 331 10.47 -8.06 8.98
C ASN A 331 10.52 -7.74 10.49
N GLY A 332 10.59 -8.76 11.34
CA GLY A 332 10.62 -8.59 12.80
C GLY A 332 11.74 -7.68 13.32
N GLU A 333 12.94 -7.73 12.72
CA GLU A 333 14.07 -6.86 13.10
C GLU A 333 13.81 -5.39 12.72
N GLN A 334 13.18 -5.16 11.57
CA GLN A 334 12.81 -3.82 11.11
C GLN A 334 11.67 -3.24 11.95
N VAL A 335 10.68 -4.06 12.33
CA VAL A 335 9.63 -3.67 13.29
C VAL A 335 10.24 -3.33 14.65
N LEU A 336 11.23 -4.09 15.10
CA LEU A 336 11.99 -3.78 16.31
C LEU A 336 12.72 -2.44 16.19
N GLY A 337 13.44 -2.21 15.09
CA GLY A 337 14.10 -0.93 14.80
C GLY A 337 13.13 0.25 14.82
N LEU A 338 11.95 0.07 14.21
CA LEU A 338 10.87 1.06 14.23
C LEU A 338 10.39 1.33 15.67
N CYS A 339 10.07 0.28 16.43
CA CYS A 339 9.61 0.40 17.82
C CYS A 339 10.66 1.01 18.76
N ALA A 340 11.95 0.76 18.49
CA ALA A 340 13.07 1.37 19.19
C ALA A 340 13.12 2.89 18.95
N SER A 341 12.84 3.33 17.72
CA SER A 341 12.82 4.75 17.36
C SER A 341 11.61 5.52 17.92
N SER A 342 10.48 4.82 18.15
CA SER A 342 9.20 5.42 18.58
C SER A 342 9.05 5.62 20.10
N VAL A 343 10.14 5.55 20.88
CA VAL A 343 10.17 5.81 22.33
C VAL A 343 9.27 4.87 23.13
N LEU A 344 9.36 3.56 22.88
CA LEU A 344 8.80 2.52 23.75
C LEU A 344 9.84 2.11 24.82
N GLY A 345 9.44 1.59 25.98
CA GLY A 345 10.38 1.14 27.02
C GLY A 345 10.71 -0.36 26.98
N ARG A 346 9.93 -1.14 26.22
CA ARG A 346 9.95 -2.61 26.14
C ARG A 346 9.99 -3.11 24.70
N HIS A 347 10.99 -2.64 23.95
CA HIS A 347 11.04 -2.68 22.49
C HIS A 347 10.81 -4.07 21.86
N ASN A 348 11.37 -5.16 22.41
CA ASN A 348 11.26 -6.48 21.80
C ASN A 348 9.84 -7.07 21.88
N ARG A 349 9.19 -6.91 23.03
CA ARG A 349 7.85 -7.46 23.30
C ARG A 349 6.78 -6.72 22.48
N ASP A 350 6.88 -5.39 22.49
CA ASP A 350 5.97 -4.56 21.72
C ASP A 350 6.17 -4.81 20.21
N ALA A 351 7.41 -4.97 19.74
CA ALA A 351 7.70 -5.26 18.34
C ALA A 351 7.13 -6.62 17.89
N ASP A 352 7.31 -7.68 18.68
CA ASP A 352 6.76 -9.02 18.38
C ASP A 352 5.23 -8.99 18.32
N PHE A 353 4.59 -8.37 19.32
CA PHE A 353 3.14 -8.17 19.32
C PHE A 353 2.64 -7.40 18.08
N LEU A 354 3.30 -6.29 17.74
CA LEU A 354 2.91 -5.47 16.59
C LEU A 354 3.19 -6.16 15.26
N TYR A 355 4.29 -6.90 15.15
CA TYR A 355 4.61 -7.67 13.94
C TYR A 355 3.54 -8.74 13.69
N GLU A 356 3.14 -9.50 14.71
CA GLU A 356 2.09 -10.51 14.56
C GLU A 356 0.71 -9.90 14.22
N LEU A 357 0.37 -8.74 14.79
CA LEU A 357 -0.88 -8.05 14.45
C LEU A 357 -0.91 -7.49 13.02
N THR A 358 0.22 -6.96 12.57
CA THR A 358 0.29 -6.17 11.33
C THR A 358 0.88 -6.93 10.16
N GLY A 359 1.50 -8.09 10.38
CA GLY A 359 2.35 -8.75 9.40
C GLY A 359 3.58 -7.93 8.99
N GLY A 360 3.92 -6.87 9.75
CA GLY A 360 4.96 -5.92 9.38
C GLY A 360 4.51 -4.76 8.48
N HIS A 361 3.20 -4.60 8.24
CA HIS A 361 2.70 -3.51 7.39
C HIS A 361 3.20 -2.14 7.89
N PRO A 362 4.02 -1.39 7.11
CA PRO A 362 4.78 -0.24 7.61
C PRO A 362 3.92 0.84 8.28
N GLU A 363 2.89 1.33 7.58
CA GLU A 363 2.02 2.40 8.09
C GLU A 363 1.22 1.98 9.32
N SER A 364 0.78 0.72 9.39
CA SER A 364 0.01 0.23 10.54
C SER A 364 0.90 -0.04 11.74
N THR A 365 2.10 -0.57 11.51
CA THR A 365 3.11 -0.80 12.54
C THR A 365 3.52 0.51 13.18
N ASP A 366 3.88 1.52 12.37
CA ASP A 366 4.24 2.85 12.85
C ASP A 366 3.15 3.47 13.72
N ARG A 367 1.90 3.36 13.26
CA ARG A 367 0.75 3.88 13.99
C ARG A 367 0.47 3.18 15.29
N LEU A 368 0.44 1.86 15.27
CA LEU A 368 0.19 1.09 16.47
C LEU A 368 1.33 1.22 17.46
N ALA A 369 2.59 1.34 17.02
CA ALA A 369 3.72 1.63 17.90
C ALA A 369 3.56 2.97 18.61
N TYR A 370 3.23 4.03 17.85
CA TYR A 370 2.97 5.36 18.44
C TYR A 370 1.79 5.35 19.41
N LEU A 371 0.67 4.72 19.02
CA LEU A 371 -0.54 4.67 19.84
C LEU A 371 -0.32 3.82 21.09
N LEU A 372 0.37 2.68 20.98
CA LEU A 372 0.75 1.86 22.12
C LEU A 372 1.64 2.65 23.09
N ALA A 373 2.62 3.41 22.59
CA ALA A 373 3.43 4.30 23.40
C ALA A 373 2.59 5.39 24.08
N ARG A 374 1.58 5.93 23.38
CA ARG A 374 0.71 6.99 23.90
C ARG A 374 -0.23 6.49 24.98
N PHE A 375 -0.91 5.36 24.75
CA PHE A 375 -1.79 4.73 25.74
C PHE A 375 -1.00 4.17 26.93
N GLY A 376 0.18 3.62 26.69
CA GLY A 376 1.06 3.05 27.71
C GLY A 376 1.78 4.07 28.59
N ARG A 377 1.78 5.37 28.23
CA ARG A 377 2.30 6.44 29.09
C ARG A 377 1.36 6.63 30.28
N THR A 378 1.62 5.92 31.37
CA THR A 378 1.10 6.29 32.68
C THR A 378 1.57 7.72 32.97
N PRO A 379 0.68 8.68 33.32
CA PRO A 379 1.12 10.01 33.71
C PRO A 379 2.16 9.91 34.85
N PRO A 380 3.11 10.87 34.94
CA PRO A 380 4.10 10.87 36.01
C PRO A 380 3.40 10.69 37.35
N ARG A 381 3.90 9.76 38.18
CA ARG A 381 3.34 9.47 39.49
C ARG A 381 3.30 10.78 40.29
N ASP A 382 2.11 11.32 40.52
CA ASP A 382 1.95 12.45 41.43
C ASP A 382 2.30 11.92 42.84
N PRO A 383 3.40 12.40 43.47
CA PRO A 383 3.81 11.92 44.78
C PRO A 383 2.78 12.21 45.87
N ARG A 384 1.79 13.07 45.60
CA ARG A 384 0.69 13.40 46.51
C ARG A 384 -0.49 12.44 46.41
N ARG A 385 -0.55 11.59 45.38
CA ARG A 385 -1.67 10.67 45.16
C ARG A 385 -1.41 9.34 45.87
N PRO A 386 -2.34 8.81 46.68
CA PRO A 386 -2.15 7.55 47.37
C PRO A 386 -1.91 6.40 46.38
N PRO A 387 -1.12 5.36 46.73
CA PRO A 387 -0.78 4.25 45.83
C PRO A 387 -2.00 3.52 45.23
N ALA A 388 -3.15 3.54 45.90
CA ALA A 388 -4.40 2.94 45.44
C ALA A 388 -5.08 3.71 44.29
N GLU A 389 -4.61 4.93 43.97
CA GLU A 389 -5.11 5.77 42.86
C GLU A 389 -4.12 5.86 41.70
N ALA A 390 -3.08 5.03 41.67
CA ALA A 390 -2.20 4.95 40.50
C ALA A 390 -3.02 4.47 39.29
N PRO A 391 -2.90 5.10 38.11
CA PRO A 391 -3.60 4.63 36.92
C PRO A 391 -3.16 3.20 36.63
N GLU A 392 -4.13 2.31 36.40
CA GLU A 392 -3.83 0.95 35.98
C GLU A 392 -2.97 0.98 34.70
N PRO A 393 -1.97 0.09 34.58
CA PRO A 393 -1.20 -0.02 33.36
C PRO A 393 -2.12 -0.34 32.19
N PHE A 394 -1.88 0.32 31.05
CA PHE A 394 -2.68 0.09 29.85
C PHE A 394 -2.63 -1.39 29.44
N ASP A 395 -3.79 -1.97 29.20
CA ASP A 395 -3.94 -3.33 28.71
C ASP A 395 -3.84 -3.35 27.17
N PRO A 396 -2.78 -3.93 26.57
CA PRO A 396 -2.63 -3.97 25.12
C PRO A 396 -3.78 -4.67 24.38
N ARG A 397 -4.56 -5.53 25.06
CA ARG A 397 -5.77 -6.15 24.51
C ARG A 397 -6.82 -5.11 24.09
N GLN A 398 -6.77 -3.92 24.68
CA GLN A 398 -7.67 -2.81 24.41
C GLN A 398 -7.19 -1.89 23.28
N LEU A 399 -5.98 -2.09 22.73
CA LEU A 399 -5.36 -1.20 21.75
C LEU A 399 -6.28 -0.89 20.56
N LEU A 400 -6.85 -1.92 19.93
CA LEU A 400 -7.70 -1.74 18.75
C LEU A 400 -9.07 -1.14 19.09
N SER A 401 -9.61 -1.46 20.27
CA SER A 401 -10.90 -0.94 20.74
C SER A 401 -10.79 0.45 21.38
N GLY A 402 -9.56 0.92 21.64
CA GLY A 402 -9.28 2.22 22.24
C GLY A 402 -9.82 3.36 21.38
N ARG A 403 -10.44 4.36 22.01
CA ARG A 403 -10.96 5.54 21.31
C ARG A 403 -9.86 6.55 21.08
N LEU A 404 -9.82 7.09 19.86
CA LEU A 404 -8.95 8.21 19.50
C LEU A 404 -9.63 9.53 19.90
N THR A 405 -9.37 9.97 21.14
CA THR A 405 -9.84 11.27 21.66
C THR A 405 -8.82 12.38 21.37
N SER A 406 -9.20 13.64 21.60
CA SER A 406 -8.29 14.80 21.53
C SER A 406 -7.05 14.67 22.42
N ASP A 407 -7.13 13.90 23.51
CA ASP A 407 -6.01 13.65 24.43
C ASP A 407 -4.91 12.78 23.80
N HIS A 408 -5.25 12.09 22.72
CA HIS A 408 -4.34 11.27 21.91
C HIS A 408 -3.93 12.04 20.65
N ALA A 409 -3.49 13.30 20.80
CA ALA A 409 -3.05 14.15 19.70
C ALA A 409 -2.18 13.36 18.72
N LEU A 410 -2.73 13.11 17.53
CA LEU A 410 -2.02 12.42 16.46
C LEU A 410 -1.00 13.39 15.86
N PRO A 411 0.12 12.88 15.31
CA PRO A 411 1.05 13.73 14.57
C PRO A 411 0.35 14.53 13.46
N ASP A 412 0.73 15.79 13.24
CA ASP A 412 0.06 16.70 12.29
C ASP A 412 0.02 16.17 10.84
N HIS A 413 1.01 15.36 10.47
CA HIS A 413 1.10 14.73 9.14
C HIS A 413 0.18 13.52 8.99
N TRP A 414 -0.48 13.06 10.06
CA TRP A 414 -1.47 12.00 9.99
C TRP A 414 -2.84 12.58 9.70
N PRO A 415 -3.66 11.90 8.87
CA PRO A 415 -5.04 12.29 8.71
C PRO A 415 -5.73 12.27 10.07
N ALA A 416 -6.44 13.35 10.38
CA ALA A 416 -7.29 13.42 11.55
C ALA A 416 -8.32 12.28 11.53
N PRO A 417 -8.70 11.73 12.69
CA PRO A 417 -9.81 10.79 12.76
C PRO A 417 -11.07 11.48 12.26
N ALA A 418 -11.91 10.75 11.51
CA ALA A 418 -13.12 11.31 10.92
C ALA A 418 -14.10 11.84 11.99
N THR A 419 -14.09 11.24 13.18
CA THR A 419 -14.89 11.64 14.34
C THR A 419 -14.09 11.46 15.63
N ALA A 420 -14.40 12.25 16.65
CA ALA A 420 -13.78 12.15 17.98
C ALA A 420 -14.06 10.82 18.73
N ASP A 421 -14.99 10.00 18.20
CA ASP A 421 -15.37 8.69 18.74
C ASP A 421 -14.87 7.51 17.90
N SER A 422 -13.95 7.73 16.95
CA SER A 422 -13.38 6.63 16.17
C SER A 422 -12.46 5.75 17.02
N THR A 423 -12.59 4.43 16.89
CA THR A 423 -11.64 3.49 17.49
C THR A 423 -10.34 3.43 16.67
N VAL A 424 -9.25 2.95 17.27
CA VAL A 424 -8.01 2.65 16.54
C VAL A 424 -8.28 1.69 15.39
N GLU A 425 -9.14 0.69 15.59
CA GLU A 425 -9.60 -0.23 14.55
C GLU A 425 -10.28 0.51 13.38
N ASP A 426 -11.23 1.41 13.66
CA ASP A 426 -11.90 2.20 12.61
C ASP A 426 -10.91 3.07 11.83
N TYR A 427 -9.94 3.63 12.55
CA TYR A 427 -8.89 4.43 11.93
C TYR A 427 -8.03 3.59 10.99
N LEU A 428 -7.59 2.40 11.41
CA LEU A 428 -6.82 1.49 10.56
C LEU A 428 -7.64 0.96 9.38
N LEU A 429 -8.91 0.61 9.57
CA LEU A 429 -9.82 0.21 8.49
C LEU A 429 -9.88 1.30 7.40
N ARG A 430 -10.10 2.55 7.77
CA ARG A 430 -10.12 3.69 6.82
C ARG A 430 -8.82 3.88 6.08
N ARG A 431 -7.70 3.47 6.66
CA ARG A 431 -6.38 3.69 6.08
C ARG A 431 -6.00 2.56 5.13
N ALA A 432 -6.25 1.32 5.53
CA ALA A 432 -5.96 0.13 4.73
C ALA A 432 -6.99 -0.10 3.60
N LEU A 433 -8.27 0.14 3.88
CA LEU A 433 -9.40 -0.22 2.99
C LEU A 433 -10.24 1.00 2.57
N ALA A 434 -9.63 2.19 2.55
CA ALA A 434 -10.29 3.46 2.22
C ALA A 434 -11.15 3.38 0.95
N ASP A 435 -10.65 2.69 -0.07
CA ASP A 435 -11.24 2.65 -1.41
C ASP A 435 -12.45 1.70 -1.50
N HIS A 436 -12.72 0.94 -0.42
CA HIS A 436 -13.82 -0.04 -0.33
C HIS A 436 -14.83 0.29 0.78
N LEU A 437 -14.67 1.44 1.44
CA LEU A 437 -15.47 1.85 2.59
C LEU A 437 -16.51 2.89 2.19
N THR A 438 -17.73 2.68 2.66
CA THR A 438 -18.81 3.66 2.66
C THR A 438 -19.01 4.12 4.11
N ALA A 439 -18.70 5.39 4.38
CA ALA A 439 -19.02 5.98 5.67
C ALA A 439 -20.51 6.38 5.72
N GLY A 440 -21.16 6.14 6.85
CA GLY A 440 -22.50 6.67 7.10
C GLY A 440 -22.52 8.20 7.10
N PRO A 441 -23.71 8.83 7.10
CA PRO A 441 -23.85 10.28 7.09
C PRO A 441 -23.24 10.97 8.33
N ASP A 442 -23.16 10.27 9.46
CA ASP A 442 -22.49 10.70 10.69
C ASP A 442 -20.99 10.40 10.69
N GLY A 443 -20.47 9.89 9.58
CA GLY A 443 -19.10 9.47 9.42
C GLY A 443 -18.75 8.19 10.17
N ARG A 444 -19.69 7.46 10.81
CA ARG A 444 -19.37 6.19 11.51
C ARG A 444 -19.29 5.01 10.53
N LEU A 445 -18.53 3.98 10.92
CA LEU A 445 -18.48 2.72 10.17
C LEU A 445 -19.42 1.70 10.82
N ALA A 446 -20.44 1.28 10.08
CA ALA A 446 -21.37 0.25 10.51
C ALA A 446 -21.42 -0.90 9.48
N PRO A 447 -21.48 -2.17 9.92
CA PRO A 447 -21.70 -3.32 9.04
C PRO A 447 -22.88 -3.16 8.09
N GLY A 448 -23.99 -2.56 8.54
CA GLY A 448 -25.21 -2.39 7.72
C GLY A 448 -25.01 -1.62 6.41
N ASP A 449 -24.06 -0.67 6.37
CA ASP A 449 -23.90 0.26 5.24
C ASP A 449 -22.76 -0.13 4.28
N ASN A 450 -22.07 -1.26 4.54
CA ASN A 450 -20.81 -1.61 3.88
C ASN A 450 -20.84 -3.03 3.29
N ALA A 451 -21.75 -3.27 2.35
CA ALA A 451 -21.86 -4.57 1.67
C ALA A 451 -20.53 -5.09 1.08
N PRO A 452 -19.69 -4.27 0.39
CA PRO A 452 -18.40 -4.74 -0.11
C PRO A 452 -17.45 -5.22 1.00
N LEU A 453 -17.40 -4.49 2.11
CA LEU A 453 -16.54 -4.87 3.24
C LEU A 453 -17.06 -6.12 3.96
N ASN A 454 -18.38 -6.25 4.08
CA ASN A 454 -19.00 -7.45 4.63
C ASN A 454 -18.65 -8.70 3.80
N ALA A 455 -18.66 -8.59 2.47
CA ALA A 455 -18.24 -9.67 1.59
C ALA A 455 -16.78 -10.07 1.83
N MET A 456 -15.86 -9.09 1.87
CA MET A 456 -14.45 -9.33 2.21
C MET A 456 -14.29 -9.95 3.60
N ALA A 457 -15.12 -9.56 4.56
CA ALA A 457 -15.11 -10.12 5.91
C ALA A 457 -15.55 -11.58 5.96
N VAL A 458 -16.50 -11.99 5.11
CA VAL A 458 -16.85 -13.40 4.92
C VAL A 458 -15.66 -14.20 4.37
N LEU A 459 -14.91 -13.64 3.41
CA LEU A 459 -13.69 -14.26 2.89
C LEU A 459 -12.62 -14.42 3.99
N ALA A 460 -12.45 -13.41 4.83
CA ALA A 460 -11.47 -13.43 5.93
C ALA A 460 -11.78 -14.47 7.03
N ALA A 461 -13.02 -14.93 7.12
CA ALA A 461 -13.47 -15.88 8.14
C ALA A 461 -13.09 -17.34 7.86
N THR A 462 -12.62 -17.68 6.65
CA THR A 462 -12.19 -19.04 6.29
C THR A 462 -10.72 -19.06 5.86
N PRO A 463 -9.93 -20.09 6.24
CA PRO A 463 -8.58 -20.25 5.74
C PRO A 463 -8.59 -20.59 4.23
N GLY A 464 -7.56 -20.12 3.51
CA GLY A 464 -7.32 -20.52 2.11
C GLY A 464 -8.27 -19.91 1.06
N LEU A 465 -9.19 -19.01 1.45
CA LEU A 465 -10.02 -18.23 0.52
C LEU A 465 -10.76 -19.06 -0.55
N ARG A 466 -11.14 -20.30 -0.22
CA ARG A 466 -11.75 -21.24 -1.16
C ARG A 466 -13.07 -20.67 -1.71
N ARG A 467 -13.07 -20.19 -2.97
CA ARG A 467 -14.21 -19.51 -3.64
C ARG A 467 -15.55 -20.23 -3.42
N GLY A 468 -15.59 -21.55 -3.63
CA GLY A 468 -16.81 -22.34 -3.45
C GLY A 468 -17.35 -22.34 -2.03
N ALA A 469 -16.49 -22.31 -1.01
CA ALA A 469 -16.91 -22.20 0.39
C ALA A 469 -17.40 -20.79 0.70
N CYS A 470 -16.70 -19.75 0.21
CA CYS A 470 -17.10 -18.36 0.40
C CYS A 470 -18.48 -18.08 -0.22
N ASN A 471 -18.72 -18.52 -1.46
CA ASN A 471 -20.01 -18.38 -2.12
C ASN A 471 -21.13 -19.16 -1.40
N ALA A 472 -20.83 -20.35 -0.87
CA ALA A 472 -21.80 -21.10 -0.06
C ALA A 472 -22.18 -20.35 1.24
N ALA A 473 -21.20 -19.72 1.90
CA ALA A 473 -21.46 -18.91 3.09
C ALA A 473 -22.26 -17.64 2.76
N LEU A 474 -21.95 -16.94 1.66
CA LEU A 474 -22.72 -15.77 1.20
C LEU A 474 -24.17 -16.13 0.85
N HIS A 475 -24.38 -17.26 0.15
CA HIS A 475 -25.71 -17.78 -0.13
C HIS A 475 -26.48 -18.16 1.14
N TYR A 476 -25.80 -18.76 2.12
CA TYR A 476 -26.42 -19.07 3.43
C TYR A 476 -26.94 -17.81 4.15
N LEU A 477 -26.27 -16.66 3.97
CA LEU A 477 -26.72 -15.37 4.50
C LEU A 477 -27.87 -14.74 3.72
N GLY A 478 -28.24 -15.28 2.56
CA GLY A 478 -29.20 -14.66 1.64
C GLY A 478 -28.70 -13.38 0.99
N TRP A 479 -27.37 -13.22 0.85
CA TRP A 479 -26.77 -12.03 0.22
C TRP A 479 -26.70 -12.18 -1.30
N ASP A 480 -27.87 -12.22 -1.94
CA ASP A 480 -27.98 -12.32 -3.39
C ASP A 480 -27.40 -11.07 -4.07
N GLY A 481 -26.54 -11.26 -5.08
CA GLY A 481 -25.86 -10.18 -5.80
C GLY A 481 -24.50 -9.76 -5.24
N VAL A 482 -24.04 -10.39 -4.17
CA VAL A 482 -22.66 -10.29 -3.67
C VAL A 482 -21.97 -11.62 -3.91
N ASP A 483 -20.93 -11.65 -4.74
CA ASP A 483 -20.12 -12.85 -4.95
C ASP A 483 -18.71 -12.71 -4.37
N ALA A 484 -18.12 -13.85 -4.02
CA ALA A 484 -16.77 -13.92 -3.50
C ALA A 484 -15.72 -13.45 -4.52
N ASP A 485 -16.02 -13.59 -5.82
CA ASP A 485 -15.10 -13.25 -6.91
C ASP A 485 -14.86 -11.73 -6.97
N SER A 486 -15.91 -10.92 -6.82
CA SER A 486 -15.82 -9.46 -6.78
C SER A 486 -15.06 -8.98 -5.55
N ALA A 487 -15.26 -9.61 -4.39
CA ALA A 487 -14.52 -9.30 -3.17
C ALA A 487 -13.04 -9.68 -3.30
N GLN A 488 -12.74 -10.87 -3.84
CA GLN A 488 -11.38 -11.33 -4.09
C GLN A 488 -10.67 -10.44 -5.12
N LEU A 489 -11.33 -10.06 -6.22
CA LEU A 489 -10.79 -9.18 -7.24
C LEU A 489 -10.40 -7.81 -6.65
N ARG A 490 -11.23 -7.25 -5.77
CA ARG A 490 -10.91 -5.99 -5.06
C ARG A 490 -9.70 -6.13 -4.14
N LEU A 491 -9.59 -7.24 -3.41
CA LEU A 491 -8.46 -7.51 -2.52
C LEU A 491 -7.16 -7.77 -3.30
N THR A 492 -7.21 -8.52 -4.40
CA THR A 492 -6.10 -8.69 -5.36
C THR A 492 -5.70 -7.35 -5.96
N ALA A 493 -6.67 -6.55 -6.43
CA ALA A 493 -6.40 -5.25 -7.02
C ALA A 493 -5.76 -4.28 -6.02
N SER A 494 -6.02 -4.43 -4.72
CA SER A 494 -5.38 -3.66 -3.65
C SER A 494 -4.11 -4.32 -3.07
N MET A 495 -3.66 -5.45 -3.63
CA MET A 495 -2.49 -6.23 -3.18
C MET A 495 -2.57 -6.67 -1.70
N TRP A 496 -3.77 -7.01 -1.23
CA TRP A 496 -3.99 -7.55 0.11
C TRP A 496 -4.03 -9.09 0.16
N LEU A 497 -3.78 -9.74 -0.99
CA LEU A 497 -3.75 -11.18 -1.14
C LEU A 497 -2.36 -11.64 -1.53
N ASP A 498 -1.91 -12.70 -0.88
CA ASP A 498 -0.73 -13.43 -1.31
C ASP A 498 -1.15 -14.45 -2.36
N GLU A 499 -0.56 -14.34 -3.54
CA GLU A 499 -0.87 -15.17 -4.69
C GLU A 499 0.24 -16.20 -4.91
N THR A 500 -0.11 -17.42 -5.34
CA THR A 500 0.89 -18.38 -5.83
C THR A 500 1.53 -17.86 -7.13
N PRO A 501 2.64 -18.45 -7.60
CA PRO A 501 3.18 -18.13 -8.93
C PRO A 501 2.17 -18.28 -10.07
N GLU A 502 1.16 -19.13 -9.90
CA GLU A 502 0.06 -19.36 -10.84
C GLU A 502 -1.07 -18.31 -10.72
N GLY A 503 -1.00 -17.40 -9.75
CA GLY A 503 -1.96 -16.33 -9.53
C GLY A 503 -3.14 -16.71 -8.62
N ASP A 504 -3.10 -17.86 -7.95
CA ASP A 504 -4.16 -18.28 -7.05
C ASP A 504 -3.98 -17.63 -5.67
N ALA A 505 -5.02 -16.95 -5.18
CA ALA A 505 -4.98 -16.35 -3.86
C ALA A 505 -4.92 -17.43 -2.77
N THR A 506 -3.88 -17.40 -1.95
CA THR A 506 -3.61 -18.38 -0.90
C THR A 506 -4.03 -17.88 0.48
N ARG A 507 -3.74 -16.62 0.78
CA ARG A 507 -4.01 -16.02 2.09
C ARG A 507 -4.22 -14.52 1.98
N LEU A 508 -4.98 -13.98 2.93
CA LEU A 508 -5.04 -12.56 3.19
C LEU A 508 -3.81 -12.11 3.95
N HIS A 509 -3.35 -10.91 3.64
CA HIS A 509 -2.35 -10.23 4.44
C HIS A 509 -2.81 -10.14 5.92
N PRO A 510 -1.95 -10.42 6.93
CA PRO A 510 -2.34 -10.59 8.33
C PRO A 510 -3.16 -9.42 8.91
N LEU A 511 -2.73 -8.18 8.65
CA LEU A 511 -3.46 -6.98 9.09
C LEU A 511 -4.90 -6.95 8.57
N VAL A 512 -5.10 -7.25 7.28
CA VAL A 512 -6.43 -7.17 6.66
C VAL A 512 -7.30 -8.33 7.14
N ALA A 513 -6.74 -9.53 7.30
CA ALA A 513 -7.45 -10.65 7.92
C ALA A 513 -7.93 -10.28 9.33
N LEU A 514 -7.07 -9.67 10.15
CA LEU A 514 -7.41 -9.20 11.49
C LEU A 514 -8.55 -8.16 11.46
N LEU A 515 -8.39 -7.08 10.69
CA LEU A 515 -9.36 -5.99 10.62
C LEU A 515 -10.73 -6.46 10.10
N LEU A 516 -10.74 -7.34 9.08
CA LEU A 516 -11.96 -7.88 8.50
C LEU A 516 -12.67 -8.88 9.44
N ARG A 517 -11.93 -9.71 10.17
CA ARG A 517 -12.52 -10.61 11.19
C ARG A 517 -13.13 -9.80 12.33
N ARG A 518 -12.45 -8.75 12.78
CA ARG A 518 -12.98 -7.85 13.81
C ARG A 518 -14.20 -7.08 13.31
N TRP A 519 -14.19 -6.66 12.04
CA TRP A 519 -15.38 -6.10 11.38
C TRP A 519 -16.57 -7.06 11.43
N LEU A 520 -16.38 -8.32 11.04
CA LEU A 520 -17.43 -9.35 11.11
C LEU A 520 -17.92 -9.57 12.56
N ALA A 521 -17.00 -9.55 13.52
CA ALA A 521 -17.30 -9.77 14.93
C ALA A 521 -18.19 -8.66 15.56
N ARG A 522 -18.31 -7.49 14.92
CA ARG A 522 -19.23 -6.41 15.36
C ARG A 522 -20.70 -6.80 15.26
N ALA A 523 -21.04 -7.78 14.43
CA ALA A 523 -22.39 -8.30 14.27
C ALA A 523 -22.44 -9.78 14.70
N PRO A 524 -22.69 -10.08 15.99
CA PRO A 524 -22.65 -11.46 16.51
C PRO A 524 -23.55 -12.44 15.77
N ASP A 525 -24.71 -11.98 15.30
CA ASP A 525 -25.66 -12.81 14.55
C ASP A 525 -25.11 -13.17 13.17
N THR A 526 -24.53 -12.18 12.46
CA THR A 526 -23.86 -12.39 11.18
C THR A 526 -22.64 -13.28 11.32
N TRP A 527 -21.82 -13.07 12.37
CA TRP A 527 -20.69 -13.95 12.69
C TRP A 527 -21.14 -15.42 12.83
N ARG A 528 -22.17 -15.66 13.64
CA ARG A 528 -22.72 -17.02 13.83
C ARG A 528 -23.24 -17.61 12.53
N ALA A 529 -23.98 -16.83 11.74
CA ALA A 529 -24.53 -17.28 10.47
C ALA A 529 -23.43 -17.64 9.45
N VAL A 530 -22.37 -16.82 9.34
CA VAL A 530 -21.20 -17.09 8.48
C VAL A 530 -20.55 -18.41 8.85
N HIS A 531 -20.21 -18.58 10.13
CA HIS A 531 -19.54 -19.80 10.60
C HIS A 531 -20.45 -21.03 10.53
N THR A 532 -21.77 -20.88 10.66
CA THR A 532 -22.74 -21.95 10.43
C THR A 532 -22.81 -22.33 8.95
N GLY A 533 -22.85 -21.35 8.04
CA GLY A 533 -22.81 -21.56 6.60
C GLY A 533 -21.57 -22.33 6.17
N TYR A 534 -20.39 -21.91 6.64
CA TYR A 534 -19.15 -22.63 6.38
C TYR A 534 -19.12 -24.05 6.98
N ALA A 535 -19.55 -24.22 8.24
CA ALA A 535 -19.61 -25.55 8.86
C ALA A 535 -20.55 -26.49 8.08
N THR A 536 -21.66 -25.98 7.56
CA THR A 536 -22.60 -26.73 6.71
C THR A 536 -21.95 -27.15 5.39
N HIS A 537 -21.24 -26.23 4.73
CA HIS A 537 -20.51 -26.51 3.48
C HIS A 537 -19.43 -27.58 3.66
N TYR A 538 -18.61 -27.48 4.72
CA TYR A 538 -17.54 -28.46 4.94
C TYR A 538 -18.07 -29.82 5.44
N SER A 539 -19.24 -29.83 6.08
CA SER A 539 -19.95 -31.07 6.41
C SER A 539 -20.35 -31.85 5.15
N SER A 540 -20.86 -31.17 4.11
CA SER A 540 -21.28 -31.83 2.86
C SER A 540 -20.11 -32.36 2.02
N ARG A 541 -18.89 -31.84 2.24
CA ARG A 541 -17.65 -32.27 1.58
C ARG A 541 -16.80 -33.24 2.38
N ALA A 542 -17.27 -33.68 3.54
CA ALA A 542 -16.52 -34.53 4.47
C ALA A 542 -15.16 -33.96 4.91
N ASP A 543 -14.99 -32.63 4.92
CA ASP A 543 -13.78 -31.94 5.40
C ASP A 543 -13.95 -31.63 6.91
N ALA A 544 -13.74 -32.65 7.73
CA ALA A 544 -13.98 -32.56 9.18
C ALA A 544 -13.16 -31.45 9.86
N PRO A 545 -11.84 -31.32 9.63
CA PRO A 545 -11.06 -30.26 10.28
C PRO A 545 -11.60 -28.85 10.02
N LEU A 546 -11.96 -28.52 8.76
CA LEU A 546 -12.55 -27.20 8.46
C LEU A 546 -13.96 -27.02 9.03
N ARG A 547 -14.78 -28.07 9.07
CA ARG A 547 -16.07 -28.03 9.77
C ARG A 547 -15.88 -27.66 11.24
N TYR A 548 -14.96 -28.32 11.94
CA TYR A 548 -14.72 -28.08 13.37
C TYR A 548 -13.97 -26.77 13.64
N HIS A 549 -13.15 -26.28 12.71
CA HIS A 549 -12.63 -24.91 12.73
C HIS A 549 -13.76 -23.87 12.80
N HIS A 550 -14.74 -23.96 11.89
CA HIS A 550 -15.88 -23.04 11.90
C HIS A 550 -16.86 -23.30 13.04
N THR A 551 -16.89 -24.51 13.61
CA THR A 551 -17.66 -24.80 14.82
C THR A 551 -17.02 -24.17 16.06
N LEU A 552 -15.69 -24.22 16.18
CA LEU A 552 -14.94 -23.61 17.29
C LEU A 552 -15.11 -22.08 17.31
N ALA A 553 -15.09 -21.45 16.13
CA ALA A 553 -15.33 -20.01 16.00
C ALA A 553 -16.71 -19.54 16.52
N GLN A 554 -17.68 -20.44 16.71
CA GLN A 554 -19.00 -20.14 17.27
C GLN A 554 -19.07 -20.20 18.79
N VAL A 555 -17.98 -20.54 19.48
CA VAL A 555 -17.95 -20.61 20.95
C VAL A 555 -18.09 -19.21 21.54
N GLU A 556 -18.94 -19.09 22.56
CA GLU A 556 -19.19 -17.85 23.30
C GLU A 556 -19.11 -18.12 24.80
N SER A 557 -18.85 -17.10 25.62
CA SER A 557 -18.78 -17.25 27.07
C SER A 557 -20.07 -17.85 27.67
N THR A 558 -21.22 -17.55 27.06
CA THR A 558 -22.55 -18.03 27.45
C THR A 558 -23.00 -19.29 26.71
N ARG A 559 -22.29 -19.71 25.64
CA ARG A 559 -22.70 -20.81 24.75
C ARG A 559 -21.52 -21.74 24.48
N ARG A 560 -21.49 -22.86 25.22
CA ARG A 560 -20.34 -23.79 25.25
C ARG A 560 -20.55 -25.07 24.44
N GLU A 561 -21.74 -25.30 23.90
CA GLU A 561 -22.05 -26.51 23.10
C GLU A 561 -21.11 -26.70 21.90
N PRO A 562 -20.71 -25.65 21.16
CA PRO A 562 -19.76 -25.80 20.05
C PRO A 562 -18.39 -26.28 20.53
N LEU A 563 -17.93 -25.86 21.72
CA LEU A 563 -16.65 -26.31 22.29
C LEU A 563 -16.72 -27.80 22.63
N THR A 564 -17.79 -28.24 23.31
CA THR A 564 -18.00 -29.66 23.64
C THR A 564 -18.01 -30.53 22.38
N THR A 565 -18.62 -30.03 21.32
CA THR A 565 -18.70 -30.70 20.01
C THR A 565 -17.33 -30.85 19.36
N VAL A 566 -16.52 -29.77 19.35
CA VAL A 566 -15.16 -29.77 18.79
C VAL A 566 -14.23 -30.68 19.59
N VAL A 567 -14.28 -30.60 20.92
CA VAL A 567 -13.45 -31.43 21.80
C VAL A 567 -13.81 -32.90 21.67
N GLY A 568 -15.10 -33.24 21.55
CA GLY A 568 -15.51 -34.62 21.29
C GLY A 568 -14.86 -35.18 20.03
N HIS A 569 -14.88 -34.40 18.94
CA HIS A 569 -14.18 -34.78 17.72
C HIS A 569 -12.67 -34.91 17.89
N LEU A 570 -12.00 -33.95 18.54
CA LEU A 570 -10.56 -34.00 18.73
C LEU A 570 -10.12 -35.16 19.63
N ASP A 571 -10.91 -35.53 20.63
CA ASP A 571 -10.67 -36.70 21.49
C ASP A 571 -10.83 -38.01 20.71
N GLU A 572 -11.86 -38.11 19.86
CA GLU A 572 -12.04 -39.27 18.99
C GLU A 572 -10.95 -39.36 17.90
N GLU A 573 -10.57 -38.23 17.27
CA GLU A 573 -9.48 -38.18 16.28
C GLU A 573 -8.14 -38.53 16.91
N TYR A 574 -7.94 -38.21 18.20
CA TYR A 574 -6.73 -38.61 18.92
C TYR A 574 -6.60 -40.14 18.98
N GLU A 575 -7.71 -40.86 19.19
CA GLU A 575 -7.72 -42.32 19.20
C GLU A 575 -7.57 -42.94 17.81
N ARG A 576 -8.13 -42.28 16.78
CA ARG A 576 -8.10 -42.80 15.40
C ARG A 576 -6.79 -42.52 14.67
N SER A 577 -6.09 -41.44 15.02
CA SER A 577 -4.89 -41.01 14.30
C SER A 577 -3.78 -42.05 14.42
N ALA A 578 -3.15 -42.36 13.28
CA ALA A 578 -2.05 -43.32 13.26
C ALA A 578 -0.79 -42.81 13.97
N THR A 579 -0.62 -41.48 14.04
CA THR A 579 0.53 -40.82 14.65
C THR A 579 0.09 -39.56 15.40
N SER A 580 0.87 -39.15 16.42
CA SER A 580 0.65 -37.85 17.07
C SER A 580 0.79 -36.68 16.09
N GLN A 581 1.60 -36.82 15.03
CA GLN A 581 1.76 -35.79 14.01
C GLN A 581 0.46 -35.55 13.22
N ASP A 582 -0.28 -36.61 12.91
CA ASP A 582 -1.55 -36.49 12.21
C ASP A 582 -2.59 -35.75 13.04
N TRP A 583 -2.70 -36.12 14.32
CA TRP A 583 -3.59 -35.44 15.25
C TRP A 583 -3.19 -33.97 15.48
N LEU A 584 -1.89 -33.69 15.65
CA LEU A 584 -1.39 -32.32 15.82
C LEU A 584 -1.76 -31.43 14.61
N ARG A 585 -1.72 -31.97 13.39
CA ARG A 585 -2.15 -31.25 12.19
C ARG A 585 -3.63 -30.88 12.24
N VAL A 586 -4.48 -31.80 12.68
CA VAL A 586 -5.92 -31.54 12.87
C VAL A 586 -6.14 -30.50 13.97
N LEU A 587 -5.46 -30.64 15.11
CA LEU A 587 -5.52 -29.69 16.22
C LEU A 587 -5.10 -28.29 15.77
N ASP A 588 -4.01 -28.16 15.02
CA ASP A 588 -3.50 -26.88 14.51
C ASP A 588 -4.52 -26.22 13.57
N GLN A 589 -5.10 -26.99 12.65
CA GLN A 589 -6.09 -26.49 11.70
C GLN A 589 -7.38 -26.03 12.41
N VAL A 590 -7.84 -26.78 13.42
CA VAL A 590 -9.05 -26.46 14.20
C VAL A 590 -8.79 -25.26 15.12
N THR A 591 -7.67 -25.23 15.84
CA THR A 591 -7.34 -24.16 16.81
C THR A 591 -6.90 -22.86 16.15
N ALA A 592 -6.60 -22.85 14.85
CA ALA A 592 -6.45 -21.63 14.05
C ALA A 592 -7.78 -20.89 13.78
N ALA A 593 -8.91 -21.38 14.32
CA ALA A 593 -10.22 -20.73 14.21
C ALA A 593 -10.17 -19.28 14.72
N PRO A 594 -10.79 -18.32 14.01
CA PRO A 594 -10.91 -16.97 14.53
C PRO A 594 -11.88 -16.96 15.73
N ASN A 595 -11.78 -15.96 16.61
CA ASN A 595 -12.67 -15.82 17.75
C ASN A 595 -13.14 -14.36 17.92
N ARG A 596 -14.21 -14.17 18.68
CA ARG A 596 -14.78 -12.86 19.04
C ARG A 596 -14.81 -12.63 20.55
N LEU A 597 -14.01 -13.39 21.30
CA LEU A 597 -14.09 -13.42 22.75
C LEU A 597 -13.37 -12.21 23.33
N SER A 598 -14.04 -11.51 24.24
CA SER A 598 -13.48 -10.40 25.00
C SER A 598 -13.78 -10.62 26.48
N THR A 599 -12.80 -10.40 27.34
CA THR A 599 -12.93 -10.60 28.78
C THR A 599 -12.02 -9.64 29.55
N PRO A 600 -12.46 -9.13 30.71
CA PRO A 600 -11.56 -8.42 31.62
C PRO A 600 -10.62 -9.37 32.36
N LEU A 601 -10.97 -10.66 32.49
CA LEU A 601 -10.16 -11.67 33.19
C LEU A 601 -8.79 -11.83 32.51
N ASP A 602 -7.78 -12.19 33.29
CA ASP A 602 -6.50 -12.59 32.69
C ASP A 602 -6.71 -13.86 31.82
N PRO A 603 -5.89 -14.03 30.76
CA PRO A 603 -6.04 -15.15 29.84
C PRO A 603 -6.10 -16.53 30.52
N ARG A 604 -5.30 -16.79 31.55
CA ARG A 604 -5.23 -18.11 32.22
C ARG A 604 -6.50 -18.40 33.03
N THR A 605 -6.98 -17.40 33.77
CA THR A 605 -8.27 -17.48 34.49
C THR A 605 -9.42 -17.67 33.52
N PHE A 606 -9.39 -16.99 32.37
CA PHE A 606 -10.43 -17.16 31.36
C PHE A 606 -10.45 -18.58 30.76
N VAL A 607 -9.29 -19.15 30.40
CA VAL A 607 -9.19 -20.57 29.99
C VAL A 607 -9.82 -21.48 31.03
N THR A 608 -9.49 -21.28 32.31
CA THR A 608 -10.05 -22.08 33.41
C THR A 608 -11.57 -21.90 33.54
N SER A 609 -12.08 -20.68 33.35
CA SER A 609 -13.53 -20.42 33.37
C SER A 609 -14.28 -21.12 32.24
N LEU A 610 -13.65 -21.25 31.06
CA LEU A 610 -14.27 -21.80 29.85
C LEU A 610 -14.11 -23.32 29.76
N ALA A 611 -12.90 -23.83 29.99
CA ALA A 611 -12.52 -25.24 29.85
C ALA A 611 -12.59 -26.04 31.17
N GLY A 612 -12.76 -25.38 32.32
CA GLY A 612 -12.66 -25.98 33.66
C GLY A 612 -11.23 -26.05 34.19
N PRO A 613 -11.05 -26.44 35.46
CA PRO A 613 -9.73 -26.60 36.08
C PRO A 613 -8.93 -27.72 35.43
N ALA A 614 -7.61 -27.69 35.62
CA ALA A 614 -6.75 -28.79 35.21
C ALA A 614 -7.07 -30.05 36.03
N GLU A 615 -7.22 -31.18 35.34
CA GLU A 615 -7.40 -32.50 35.96
C GLU A 615 -6.35 -33.42 35.35
N ALA A 616 -5.28 -33.69 36.10
CA ALA A 616 -4.23 -34.58 35.64
C ALA A 616 -4.80 -35.97 35.30
N ARG A 617 -4.27 -36.60 34.25
CA ARG A 617 -4.67 -37.92 33.75
C ARG A 617 -6.09 -38.03 33.16
N ASN A 618 -6.83 -36.94 33.04
CA ASN A 618 -8.10 -36.91 32.30
C ASN A 618 -7.86 -36.42 30.87
N ARG A 619 -7.66 -37.36 29.92
CA ARG A 619 -7.36 -37.06 28.50
C ARG A 619 -8.29 -36.02 27.89
N ARG A 620 -9.60 -36.22 28.02
CA ARG A 620 -10.61 -35.32 27.44
C ARG A 620 -10.55 -33.92 28.07
N ARG A 621 -10.30 -33.81 29.39
CA ARG A 621 -10.09 -32.52 30.04
C ARG A 621 -8.81 -31.84 29.54
N THR A 622 -7.71 -32.57 29.42
CA THR A 622 -6.44 -32.08 28.87
C THR A 622 -6.62 -31.58 27.44
N ILE A 623 -7.28 -32.34 26.57
CA ILE A 623 -7.60 -31.93 25.19
C ILE A 623 -8.50 -30.68 25.19
N THR A 624 -9.50 -30.60 26.08
CA THR A 624 -10.36 -29.40 26.20
C THR A 624 -9.53 -28.16 26.51
N ARG A 625 -8.68 -28.23 27.54
CA ARG A 625 -7.86 -27.10 28.00
C ARG A 625 -6.80 -26.73 26.98
N LEU A 626 -6.14 -27.71 26.36
CA LEU A 626 -5.18 -27.51 25.28
C LEU A 626 -5.83 -26.81 24.08
N THR A 627 -7.02 -27.28 23.67
CA THR A 627 -7.77 -26.68 22.55
C THR A 627 -8.07 -25.21 22.82
N VAL A 628 -8.63 -24.89 24.00
CA VAL A 628 -8.96 -23.51 24.37
C VAL A 628 -7.72 -22.64 24.51
N ALA A 629 -6.66 -23.15 25.17
CA ALA A 629 -5.43 -22.40 25.36
C ALA A 629 -4.73 -22.09 24.03
N ARG A 630 -4.62 -23.06 23.12
CA ARG A 630 -4.04 -22.84 21.77
C ARG A 630 -4.89 -21.89 20.94
N TRP A 631 -6.20 -22.07 20.96
CA TRP A 631 -7.14 -21.24 20.20
C TRP A 631 -7.04 -19.76 20.60
N LEU A 632 -7.02 -19.48 21.91
CA LEU A 632 -6.91 -18.12 22.42
C LEU A 632 -5.48 -17.57 22.30
N HIS A 633 -4.45 -18.41 22.40
CA HIS A 633 -3.06 -18.00 22.20
C HIS A 633 -2.79 -17.57 20.75
N ALA A 634 -3.48 -18.18 19.77
CA ALA A 634 -3.37 -17.81 18.36
C ALA A 634 -3.92 -16.41 18.05
N ASP A 635 -4.77 -15.85 18.93
CA ASP A 635 -5.25 -14.47 18.82
C ASP A 635 -4.40 -13.53 19.70
N ARG A 636 -3.51 -12.77 19.06
CA ARG A 636 -2.64 -11.82 19.75
C ARG A 636 -3.40 -10.67 20.41
N CYS A 637 -4.62 -10.36 19.97
CA CYS A 637 -5.47 -9.40 20.68
C CYS A 637 -6.00 -9.96 22.00
N PHE A 638 -6.03 -11.29 22.16
CA PHE A 638 -6.45 -11.96 23.39
C PHE A 638 -5.28 -12.18 24.36
N ASP A 639 -4.12 -12.62 23.86
CA ASP A 639 -2.95 -12.94 24.68
C ASP A 639 -1.66 -12.21 24.25
N PRO A 640 -1.62 -10.86 24.29
CA PRO A 640 -0.50 -10.07 23.77
C PRO A 640 0.85 -10.34 24.45
N SER A 641 0.86 -10.98 25.63
CA SER A 641 2.08 -11.29 26.39
C SER A 641 2.42 -12.79 26.45
N HIS A 642 1.79 -13.62 25.61
CA HIS A 642 1.98 -15.07 25.58
C HIS A 642 1.79 -15.75 26.95
N GLN A 643 0.89 -15.24 27.78
CA GLN A 643 0.63 -15.81 29.10
C GLN A 643 0.10 -17.26 29.00
N LEU A 644 -0.58 -17.59 27.90
CA LEU A 644 -1.11 -18.92 27.64
C LEU A 644 -0.07 -19.91 27.15
N ALA A 645 1.13 -19.48 26.74
CA ALA A 645 2.18 -20.40 26.30
C ALA A 645 2.53 -21.44 27.39
N HIS A 646 2.57 -21.01 28.65
CA HIS A 646 2.73 -21.90 29.81
C HIS A 646 1.63 -22.97 29.86
N THR A 647 0.37 -22.55 29.76
CA THR A 647 -0.78 -23.46 29.81
C THR A 647 -0.71 -24.45 28.66
N VAL A 648 -0.41 -23.99 27.45
CA VAL A 648 -0.25 -24.87 26.27
C VAL A 648 0.86 -25.90 26.49
N ALA A 649 2.01 -25.48 27.02
CA ALA A 649 3.11 -26.40 27.32
C ALA A 649 2.72 -27.48 28.34
N THR A 650 2.12 -27.05 29.46
CA THR A 650 1.68 -27.95 30.53
C THR A 650 0.64 -28.95 30.04
N GLU A 651 -0.34 -28.53 29.23
CA GLU A 651 -1.34 -29.48 28.71
C GLU A 651 -0.75 -30.44 27.67
N TYR A 652 0.28 -30.06 26.90
CA TYR A 652 1.01 -31.00 26.06
C TYR A 652 1.76 -32.05 26.88
N GLU A 653 2.38 -31.67 28.00
CA GLU A 653 3.05 -32.60 28.92
C GLU A 653 2.06 -33.57 29.56
N HIS A 654 0.93 -33.07 30.06
CA HIS A 654 -0.12 -33.94 30.59
C HIS A 654 -0.63 -34.94 29.55
N LEU A 655 -0.73 -34.54 28.27
CA LEU A 655 -1.13 -35.43 27.19
C LEU A 655 -0.02 -36.46 26.85
N ALA A 656 1.24 -36.02 26.91
CA ALA A 656 2.42 -36.86 26.71
C ALA A 656 2.57 -37.94 27.81
N GLU A 657 2.20 -37.62 29.04
CA GLU A 657 2.25 -38.54 30.19
C GLU A 657 1.24 -39.69 30.11
N ILE A 658 0.14 -39.50 29.38
CA ILE A 658 -0.95 -40.48 29.26
C ILE A 658 -0.93 -41.24 27.93
N THR A 659 0.11 -41.07 27.11
CA THR A 659 0.24 -41.69 25.79
C THR A 659 1.60 -42.35 25.60
N GLU A 660 1.65 -43.37 24.74
CA GLU A 660 2.89 -44.09 24.42
C GLU A 660 3.74 -43.34 23.38
N ASP A 661 3.12 -42.67 22.39
CA ASP A 661 3.77 -41.82 21.39
C ASP A 661 3.90 -40.37 21.89
N ASN A 662 4.91 -40.11 22.73
CA ASN A 662 5.00 -38.89 23.52
C ASN A 662 6.10 -37.89 23.09
N GLU A 663 7.05 -38.29 22.25
CA GLU A 663 8.21 -37.46 21.90
C GLU A 663 7.80 -36.14 21.21
N LEU A 664 6.87 -36.23 20.25
CA LEU A 664 6.38 -35.05 19.53
C LEU A 664 5.61 -34.09 20.44
N LEU A 665 4.84 -34.61 21.40
CA LEU A 665 4.10 -33.79 22.37
C LEU A 665 5.04 -33.07 23.32
N TYR A 666 6.08 -33.74 23.85
CA TYR A 666 7.13 -33.08 24.63
C TYR A 666 7.89 -32.02 23.82
N ARG A 667 8.14 -32.27 22.53
CA ARG A 667 8.75 -31.28 21.62
C ARG A 667 7.88 -30.04 21.47
N GLN A 668 6.56 -30.22 21.32
CA GLN A 668 5.59 -29.12 21.30
C GLN A 668 5.59 -28.36 22.63
N ALA A 669 5.56 -29.04 23.76
CA ALA A 669 5.67 -28.39 25.07
C ALA A 669 6.94 -27.54 25.20
N GLY A 670 8.08 -28.07 24.75
CA GLY A 670 9.35 -27.35 24.72
C GLY A 670 9.35 -26.09 23.85
N LEU A 671 8.61 -26.08 22.73
CA LEU A 671 8.42 -24.89 21.89
C LEU A 671 7.71 -23.78 22.66
N PHE A 672 6.60 -24.08 23.33
CA PHE A 672 5.84 -23.08 24.08
C PHE A 672 6.54 -22.61 25.36
N ARG A 673 7.34 -23.47 26.01
CA ARG A 673 8.22 -23.04 27.11
C ARG A 673 9.27 -22.02 26.67
N ARG A 674 9.84 -22.17 25.46
CA ARG A 674 10.77 -21.17 24.90
C ARG A 674 10.08 -19.84 24.66
N ILE A 675 8.86 -19.85 24.12
CA ILE A 675 8.05 -18.63 23.94
C ILE A 675 7.80 -17.96 25.30
N GLU A 676 7.38 -18.72 26.31
CA GLU A 676 7.16 -18.20 27.67
C GLU A 676 8.44 -17.57 28.25
N ASN A 677 9.58 -18.23 28.11
CA ASN A 677 10.85 -17.74 28.67
C ASN A 677 11.34 -16.47 27.98
N ASN A 678 11.26 -16.40 26.64
CA ASN A 678 11.63 -15.21 25.86
C ASN A 678 10.80 -13.96 26.24
N TRP A 679 9.63 -14.15 26.85
CA TRP A 679 8.73 -13.09 27.30
C TRP A 679 8.80 -12.79 28.80
N LYS A 680 9.52 -13.60 29.58
CA LYS A 680 9.82 -13.30 30.99
C LYS A 680 11.06 -12.42 31.11
N ASP A 681 12.07 -12.69 30.30
CA ASP A 681 13.31 -11.92 30.17
C ASP A 681 13.08 -10.57 29.48
#